data_AF-A0A7W2FZR5-F1
#
_entry.id   AF-A0A7W2FZR5-F1
#
_cell.length_a   1.000
_cell.length_b   1.000
_cell.length_c   1.000
_cell.angle_alpha   90.00
_cell.angle_beta   90.00
_cell.angle_gamma   90.00
#
_symmetry.space_group_name_H-M   'P 1'
#
loop_
_entity.id
_entity.type
_entity.pdbx_description
1 polymer ?
#
loop_
_entity_poly.entity_id
_entity_poly.type
_entity_poly.pdbx_seq_one_letter_code
_entity_poly.pdbx_strand_id
1 'polypeptide(L)'
;MKQKYLALLSLISLPIFGQTYSADTIISAGIELHQKESYDKAIEEFKKINISDSKYLIAQYEILNSLLAQKKHSEALAFSSELYKTKKYLEFPDLLPLHGIVLSENDKLEEAIEVFNIGLEKQPESTHLLFNKAIVLYKQKKNQEVLDLFKKIILIDPSHTSALYNLGTLALEDGKIVEGSLSLMTFLMLEPLSANAQNALLALNKKYHQNYATKPKLKYSEKGDDFKELEELLNAQVQYHKDYVLKISIDDIAIRNMQAIMDYFESHPIKDGYFENQFGKYFKEIVTAGHTKNYLYLSLASISSKFEKEFSKNEKELKNYVDHFLLTKITDQYYVGYRNNQKYKVFRENGEKGFIPLNQKNEFEGIGIIENYFGTKKADITYKNNMLNGIKNYYETNGNLTLSENYKDGELTGVVKNYDANTKLTIEINSKNGKADGKYATYFPTSGLNCEGTYLDDAYNGLSQCFYPDGTTKIIANYKNGQFNGAYKRYNEIGKLIVESNYVDNEIDGSYLEYYDDGNIKTESKYEKGKPLSYITYHPNGKIESQITYKDHKIISNESFSFNGKLLEKENYDSKENLTSSENYDESGHKYQTHYFKNGKYSHSEFQLVNEAVLKNKDKSFYQNFNAVGNIIAEGNFSKSKPVGEWKYYDALGYLKSKTTFDNDGNYLKVEAFLNNGHKDYSVSYKDNSYNGLFQDFWNNQVKYTQYYDANGLNGPEILYYDNGKIQTNSFYINNNLENDKYVYTQNEKLYRKDLMSENLIISSTYYLGEKPYTFEFAGKNGNFTYNETPIVFKTATLKNGQLHGSLIKKAGDLVLMKENYTNNVLHGKQIYNAPTGKVIFEGEFVSGKQHGSSKYYDDLGNLKHNSNYVWGKENVVKTSYIPGINKKHQEIQLIADERHGNTTIYGTNGETLAVFEYYFGAPVNYQTVDKNGTLSEKLPFTKQVTKVESYYKNGTKGLEINFKDFSYNGDYVLNFEDGTTAFQAQYTTGWIHGINRINYENGKTYMQASYKNGKREGTTTYYEQNGNKLIESEFSEDEIHGTYKIYENNKIKNTYTFDSDILVSM
;
A
#
# COMPACT_ATOMS: atom_id res chain seq x y z
N MET A 1 -24.42 -19.49 -40.11
CA MET A 1 -25.78 -19.83 -39.61
C MET A 1 -25.66 -20.13 -38.12
N LYS A 2 -26.40 -19.41 -37.26
CA LYS A 2 -26.37 -19.38 -35.78
C LYS A 2 -25.16 -18.69 -35.12
N GLN A 3 -24.92 -17.40 -35.37
CA GLN A 3 -25.35 -16.31 -34.45
C GLN A 3 -26.81 -16.38 -33.99
N LYS A 4 -27.00 -16.32 -32.65
CA LYS A 4 -28.21 -16.13 -31.82
C LYS A 4 -28.23 -17.20 -30.72
N TYR A 5 -27.60 -16.93 -29.56
CA TYR A 5 -27.97 -17.44 -28.22
C TYR A 5 -26.98 -16.96 -27.12
N LEU A 6 -26.61 -15.68 -27.12
CA LEU A 6 -25.91 -15.03 -25.99
C LEU A 6 -26.24 -13.53 -25.97
N ALA A 7 -27.52 -13.24 -25.87
CA ALA A 7 -28.06 -11.95 -25.43
C ALA A 7 -29.46 -12.23 -24.87
N LEU A 8 -29.72 -11.73 -23.66
CA LEU A 8 -30.90 -11.96 -22.80
C LEU A 8 -30.86 -13.23 -21.93
N LEU A 9 -30.02 -13.18 -20.91
CA LEU A 9 -30.49 -13.37 -19.54
C LEU A 9 -30.15 -12.08 -18.77
N SER A 10 -31.19 -11.26 -18.57
CA SER A 10 -31.38 -10.26 -17.49
C SER A 10 -30.12 -9.61 -16.90
N LEU A 11 -29.77 -8.33 -17.12
CA LEU A 11 -30.57 -7.15 -16.73
C LEU A 11 -31.50 -7.39 -15.53
N ILE A 12 -30.97 -8.02 -14.49
CA ILE A 12 -31.12 -7.48 -13.14
C ILE A 12 -29.74 -6.89 -12.86
N SER A 13 -29.67 -5.58 -12.70
CA SER A 13 -28.52 -4.95 -12.07
C SER A 13 -28.42 -5.53 -10.66
N LEU A 14 -27.64 -6.60 -10.48
CA LEU A 14 -27.02 -6.81 -9.20
C LEU A 14 -26.16 -5.56 -8.99
N PRO A 15 -26.44 -4.76 -7.96
CA PRO A 15 -25.63 -3.58 -7.71
C PRO A 15 -24.18 -4.03 -7.58
N ILE A 16 -23.31 -3.34 -8.33
CA ILE A 16 -21.87 -3.53 -8.35
C ILE A 16 -21.36 -3.13 -6.96
N PHE A 17 -21.40 -4.05 -6.01
CA PHE A 17 -20.83 -3.88 -4.67
C PHE A 17 -19.59 -4.77 -4.57
N GLY A 18 -18.44 -4.20 -4.18
CA GLY A 18 -17.23 -4.96 -3.87
C GLY A 18 -16.14 -5.04 -4.96
N GLN A 19 -15.94 -4.03 -5.81
CA GLN A 19 -14.75 -4.03 -6.68
C GLN A 19 -13.49 -3.74 -5.84
N THR A 20 -12.61 -4.73 -5.71
CA THR A 20 -11.33 -4.60 -5.03
C THR A 20 -10.29 -3.92 -5.94
N TYR A 21 -9.28 -3.31 -5.34
CA TYR A 21 -8.14 -2.76 -6.06
C TYR A 21 -7.14 -3.89 -6.38
N SER A 22 -6.75 -4.04 -7.64
CA SER A 22 -5.72 -5.00 -8.05
C SER A 22 -4.90 -4.45 -9.19
N ALA A 23 -3.65 -4.09 -8.88
CA ALA A 23 -2.72 -3.58 -9.88
C ALA A 23 -2.40 -4.61 -10.97
N ASP A 24 -2.32 -5.91 -10.63
CA ASP A 24 -2.11 -6.97 -11.62
C ASP A 24 -3.27 -7.07 -12.60
N THR A 25 -4.49 -6.96 -12.09
CA THR A 25 -5.70 -7.00 -12.93
C THR A 25 -5.74 -5.79 -13.86
N ILE A 26 -5.41 -4.59 -13.35
CA ILE A 26 -5.36 -3.34 -14.14
C ILE A 26 -4.28 -3.44 -15.22
N ILE A 27 -3.07 -3.89 -14.87
CA ILE A 27 -1.96 -4.05 -15.82
C ILE A 27 -2.29 -5.10 -16.88
N SER A 28 -2.81 -6.26 -16.47
CA SER A 28 -3.20 -7.33 -17.42
C SER A 28 -4.29 -6.85 -18.39
N ALA A 29 -5.30 -6.14 -17.89
CA ALA A 29 -6.35 -5.56 -18.73
C ALA A 29 -5.81 -4.50 -19.69
N GLY A 30 -4.90 -3.64 -19.22
CA GLY A 30 -4.22 -2.65 -20.06
C GLY A 30 -3.37 -3.28 -21.16
N ILE A 31 -2.62 -4.35 -20.84
CA ILE A 31 -1.82 -5.11 -21.82
C ILE A 31 -2.73 -5.78 -22.85
N GLU A 32 -3.87 -6.36 -22.44
CA GLU A 32 -4.84 -6.94 -23.36
C GLU A 32 -5.41 -5.89 -24.33
N LEU A 33 -5.73 -4.69 -23.82
CA LEU A 33 -6.18 -3.56 -24.63
C LEU A 33 -5.09 -3.08 -25.60
N HIS A 34 -3.82 -3.04 -25.17
CA HIS A 34 -2.68 -2.71 -26.02
C HIS A 34 -2.52 -3.72 -27.16
N GLN A 35 -2.57 -5.02 -26.87
CA GLN A 35 -2.46 -6.08 -27.88
C GLN A 35 -3.61 -6.05 -28.91
N LYS A 36 -4.78 -5.52 -28.53
CA LYS A 36 -5.91 -5.24 -29.42
C LYS A 36 -5.82 -3.89 -30.13
N GLU A 37 -4.65 -3.25 -30.11
CA GLU A 37 -4.37 -1.92 -30.67
C GLU A 37 -5.27 -0.79 -30.12
N SER A 38 -5.92 -1.02 -28.98
CA SER A 38 -6.80 -0.06 -28.29
C SER A 38 -6.01 0.81 -27.32
N TYR A 39 -4.97 1.47 -27.82
CA TYR A 39 -3.93 2.13 -27.01
C TYR A 39 -4.45 3.23 -26.06
N ASP A 40 -5.41 4.07 -26.49
CA ASP A 40 -5.93 5.13 -25.61
C ASP A 40 -6.64 4.54 -24.38
N LYS A 41 -7.40 3.45 -24.55
CA LYS A 41 -8.05 2.72 -23.45
C LYS A 41 -7.04 2.01 -22.56
N ALA A 42 -5.97 1.46 -23.15
CA ALA A 42 -4.88 0.86 -22.39
C ALA A 42 -4.23 1.92 -21.47
N ILE A 43 -3.93 3.11 -22.02
CA ILE A 43 -3.37 4.24 -21.25
C ILE A 43 -4.32 4.68 -20.13
N GLU A 44 -5.63 4.79 -20.40
CA GLU A 44 -6.63 5.10 -19.36
C GLU A 44 -6.67 4.04 -18.25
N GLU A 45 -6.54 2.76 -18.60
CA GLU A 45 -6.50 1.66 -17.64
C GLU A 45 -5.24 1.74 -16.77
N PHE A 46 -4.06 1.90 -17.37
CA PHE A 46 -2.79 2.03 -16.64
C PHE A 46 -2.76 3.24 -15.69
N LYS A 47 -3.42 4.35 -16.06
CA LYS A 47 -3.56 5.55 -15.20
C LYS A 47 -4.36 5.32 -13.92
N LYS A 48 -5.05 4.19 -13.76
CA LYS A 48 -5.72 3.82 -12.51
C LYS A 48 -4.75 3.33 -11.43
N ILE A 49 -3.51 3.01 -11.80
CA ILE A 49 -2.48 2.62 -10.81
C ILE A 49 -2.09 3.84 -9.98
N ASN A 50 -2.16 3.71 -8.66
CA ASN A 50 -1.85 4.80 -7.74
C ASN A 50 -0.33 5.04 -7.73
N ILE A 51 0.11 6.30 -7.57
CA ILE A 51 1.53 6.67 -7.52
C ILE A 51 2.31 6.00 -6.36
N SER A 52 1.62 5.63 -5.30
CA SER A 52 2.16 4.93 -4.13
C SER A 52 2.22 3.41 -4.32
N ASP A 53 1.71 2.87 -5.43
CA ASP A 53 1.76 1.45 -5.75
C ASP A 53 3.16 1.08 -6.31
N SER A 54 3.72 -0.05 -5.88
CA SER A 54 5.02 -0.54 -6.36
C SER A 54 5.03 -0.83 -7.88
N LYS A 55 3.86 -1.06 -8.49
CA LYS A 55 3.69 -1.28 -9.93
C LYS A 55 3.44 0.01 -10.72
N TYR A 56 3.50 1.18 -10.09
CA TYR A 56 3.31 2.46 -10.76
C TYR A 56 4.28 2.66 -11.93
N LEU A 57 5.57 2.33 -11.75
CA LEU A 57 6.59 2.47 -12.81
C LEU A 57 6.42 1.46 -13.94
N ILE A 58 5.86 0.27 -13.65
CA ILE A 58 5.45 -0.69 -14.67
C ILE A 58 4.32 -0.08 -15.52
N ALA A 59 3.32 0.52 -14.88
CA ALA A 59 2.25 1.22 -15.60
C ALA A 59 2.80 2.40 -16.44
N GLN A 60 3.78 3.16 -15.94
CA GLN A 60 4.42 4.22 -16.73
C GLN A 60 5.17 3.66 -17.95
N TYR A 61 5.87 2.53 -17.79
CA TYR A 61 6.54 1.83 -18.88
C TYR A 61 5.53 1.39 -19.96
N GLU A 62 4.40 0.81 -19.56
CA GLU A 62 3.37 0.37 -20.52
C GLU A 62 2.62 1.52 -21.19
N ILE A 63 2.44 2.65 -20.50
CA ILE A 63 1.95 3.90 -21.11
C ILE A 63 2.94 4.35 -22.19
N LEU A 64 4.24 4.35 -21.90
CA LEU A 64 5.25 4.79 -22.86
C LEU A 64 5.33 3.87 -24.09
N ASN A 65 5.24 2.55 -23.91
CA ASN A 65 5.11 1.59 -25.01
C ASN A 65 3.87 1.86 -25.87
N SER A 66 2.73 2.15 -25.23
CA SER A 66 1.48 2.44 -25.93
C SER A 66 1.58 3.74 -26.76
N LEU A 67 2.23 4.78 -26.23
CA LEU A 67 2.50 6.02 -26.97
C LEU A 67 3.42 5.81 -28.17
N LEU A 68 4.46 4.99 -28.02
CA LEU A 68 5.37 4.62 -29.11
C LEU A 68 4.64 3.81 -30.20
N ALA A 69 3.79 2.85 -29.82
CA ALA A 69 2.98 2.08 -30.76
C ALA A 69 1.99 2.97 -31.54
N GLN A 70 1.45 4.02 -30.91
CA GLN A 70 0.64 5.06 -31.56
C GLN A 70 1.46 6.01 -32.45
N LYS A 71 2.80 5.93 -32.46
CA LYS A 71 3.72 6.87 -33.12
C LYS A 71 3.57 8.32 -32.63
N LYS A 72 3.11 8.53 -31.40
CA LYS A 72 3.03 9.86 -30.75
C LYS A 72 4.40 10.25 -30.17
N HIS A 73 5.41 10.35 -31.04
CA HIS A 73 6.81 10.49 -30.64
C HIS A 73 7.08 11.72 -29.76
N SER A 74 6.46 12.87 -30.04
CA SER A 74 6.63 14.08 -29.21
C SER A 74 6.03 13.93 -27.81
N GLU A 75 4.87 13.27 -27.68
CA GLU A 75 4.22 13.01 -26.38
C GLU A 75 5.05 12.02 -25.55
N ALA A 76 5.51 10.94 -26.20
CA ALA A 76 6.43 9.97 -25.60
C ALA A 76 7.73 10.64 -25.13
N LEU A 77 8.27 11.60 -25.90
CA LEU A 77 9.47 12.34 -25.53
C LEU A 77 9.25 13.19 -24.27
N ALA A 78 8.17 13.97 -24.22
CA ALA A 78 7.83 14.76 -23.05
C ALA A 78 7.66 13.89 -21.80
N PHE A 79 6.91 12.79 -21.94
CA PHE A 79 6.64 11.87 -20.84
C PHE A 79 7.89 11.14 -20.35
N SER A 80 8.67 10.54 -21.25
CA SER A 80 9.90 9.81 -20.87
C SER A 80 11.01 10.74 -20.34
N SER A 81 11.12 11.97 -20.85
CA SER A 81 12.09 12.95 -20.35
C SER A 81 11.80 13.35 -18.91
N GLU A 82 10.53 13.42 -18.50
CA GLU A 82 10.18 13.69 -17.11
C GLU A 82 10.56 12.53 -16.18
N LEU A 83 10.29 11.29 -16.59
CA LEU A 83 10.74 10.08 -15.85
C LEU A 83 12.27 10.01 -15.75
N TYR A 84 12.97 10.38 -16.81
CA TYR A 84 14.44 10.43 -16.83
C TYR A 84 14.99 11.53 -15.91
N LYS A 85 14.44 12.75 -15.99
CA LYS A 85 14.84 13.91 -15.17
C LYS A 85 14.60 13.66 -13.68
N THR A 86 13.50 13.00 -13.35
CA THR A 86 13.16 12.57 -11.97
C THR A 86 13.91 11.30 -11.53
N LYS A 87 14.82 10.79 -12.37
CA LYS A 87 15.66 9.61 -12.12
C LYS A 87 14.90 8.32 -11.82
N LYS A 88 13.66 8.18 -12.31
CA LYS A 88 12.86 6.96 -12.12
C LYS A 88 13.47 5.69 -12.72
N TYR A 89 14.40 5.84 -13.66
CA TYR A 89 15.20 4.71 -14.17
C TYR A 89 16.15 4.09 -13.13
N LEU A 90 16.46 4.78 -12.02
CA LEU A 90 17.21 4.17 -10.92
C LEU A 90 16.34 3.20 -10.11
N GLU A 91 15.03 3.48 -10.03
CA GLU A 91 14.03 2.64 -9.37
C GLU A 91 13.58 1.50 -10.30
N PHE A 92 13.36 1.80 -11.58
CA PHE A 92 12.94 0.84 -12.61
C PHE A 92 13.84 0.94 -13.86
N PRO A 93 14.96 0.19 -13.93
CA PRO A 93 15.97 0.32 -14.99
C PRO A 93 15.47 0.15 -16.43
N ASP A 94 14.37 -0.57 -16.63
CA ASP A 94 13.77 -0.81 -17.95
C ASP A 94 13.23 0.48 -18.60
N LEU A 95 13.05 1.57 -17.85
CA LEU A 95 12.74 2.88 -18.40
C LEU A 95 13.92 3.50 -19.18
N LEU A 96 15.16 3.13 -18.84
CA LEU A 96 16.35 3.69 -19.47
C LEU A 96 16.46 3.32 -20.97
N PRO A 97 16.40 2.04 -21.39
CA PRO A 97 16.42 1.69 -22.80
C PRO A 97 15.23 2.29 -23.55
N LEU A 98 14.05 2.36 -22.91
CA LEU A 98 12.85 2.91 -23.52
C LEU A 98 12.99 4.42 -23.78
N HIS A 99 13.56 5.18 -22.85
CA HIS A 99 13.89 6.60 -23.08
C HIS A 99 14.89 6.77 -24.24
N GLY A 100 15.91 5.93 -24.32
CA GLY A 100 16.85 5.92 -25.44
C GLY A 100 16.18 5.64 -26.79
N ILE A 101 15.22 4.72 -26.84
CA ILE A 101 14.39 4.45 -28.03
C ILE A 101 13.57 5.69 -28.39
N VAL A 102 12.90 6.32 -27.41
CA VAL A 102 12.09 7.52 -27.64
C VAL A 102 12.93 8.67 -28.19
N LEU A 103 14.14 8.89 -27.68
CA LEU A 103 15.08 9.88 -28.20
C LEU A 103 15.45 9.56 -29.67
N SER A 104 15.75 8.30 -29.97
CA SER A 104 16.05 7.82 -31.33
C SER A 104 14.89 8.03 -32.32
N GLU A 105 13.65 7.83 -31.87
CA GLU A 105 12.45 8.06 -32.70
C GLU A 105 12.12 9.55 -32.89
N ASN A 106 12.73 10.43 -32.10
CA ASN A 106 12.63 11.89 -32.26
C ASN A 106 13.93 12.51 -32.85
N ASP A 107 14.74 11.70 -33.55
CA ASP A 107 16.01 12.12 -34.18
C ASP A 107 17.06 12.73 -33.24
N LYS A 108 16.95 12.50 -31.92
CA LYS A 108 17.92 12.90 -30.90
C LYS A 108 18.98 11.81 -30.69
N LEU A 109 19.73 11.52 -31.76
CA LEU A 109 20.58 10.32 -31.85
C LEU A 109 21.76 10.35 -30.87
N GLU A 110 22.40 11.51 -30.67
CA GLU A 110 23.51 11.66 -29.74
C GLU A 110 23.08 11.47 -28.28
N GLU A 111 21.94 12.08 -27.89
CA GLU A 111 21.33 11.92 -26.56
C GLU A 111 20.97 10.44 -26.32
N ALA A 112 20.41 9.76 -27.32
CA ALA A 112 20.08 8.33 -27.21
C ALA A 112 21.33 7.45 -26.96
N ILE A 113 22.45 7.73 -27.65
CA ILE A 113 23.72 7.01 -27.44
C ILE A 113 24.26 7.25 -26.03
N GLU A 114 24.17 8.48 -25.51
CA GLU A 114 24.57 8.79 -24.13
C GLU A 114 23.76 7.98 -23.12
N VAL A 115 22.43 7.94 -23.28
CA VAL A 115 21.53 7.14 -22.43
C VAL A 115 21.88 5.65 -22.48
N PHE A 116 22.14 5.07 -23.66
CA PHE A 116 22.58 3.67 -23.75
C PHE A 116 23.95 3.44 -23.14
N ASN A 117 24.89 4.39 -23.24
CA ASN A 117 26.19 4.29 -22.60
C ASN A 117 26.08 4.27 -21.07
N ILE A 118 25.20 5.08 -20.47
CA ILE A 118 24.92 5.05 -19.03
C ILE A 118 24.45 3.66 -18.60
N GLY A 119 23.57 3.02 -19.39
CA GLY A 119 23.16 1.64 -19.13
C GLY A 119 24.30 0.63 -19.26
N LEU A 120 25.13 0.79 -20.30
CA LEU A 120 26.28 -0.09 -20.58
C LEU A 120 27.43 0.08 -19.58
N GLU A 121 27.56 1.21 -18.90
CA GLU A 121 28.51 1.37 -17.77
C GLU A 121 28.17 0.40 -16.64
N LYS A 122 26.88 0.17 -16.38
CA LYS A 122 26.40 -0.79 -15.39
C LYS A 122 26.40 -2.23 -15.91
N GLN A 123 26.07 -2.41 -17.19
CA GLN A 123 25.95 -3.73 -17.84
C GLN A 123 26.69 -3.76 -19.21
N PRO A 124 28.02 -3.88 -19.22
CA PRO A 124 28.84 -3.72 -20.44
C PRO A 124 28.58 -4.72 -21.57
N GLU A 125 27.95 -5.86 -21.25
CA GLU A 125 27.64 -6.96 -22.15
C GLU A 125 26.13 -7.19 -22.30
N SER A 126 25.28 -6.23 -21.89
CA SER A 126 23.84 -6.29 -22.13
C SER A 126 23.55 -6.28 -23.63
N THR A 127 23.15 -7.44 -24.17
CA THR A 127 22.86 -7.59 -25.60
C THR A 127 21.70 -6.71 -26.04
N HIS A 128 20.75 -6.41 -25.14
CA HIS A 128 19.62 -5.53 -25.40
C HIS A 128 20.06 -4.06 -25.59
N LEU A 129 20.87 -3.52 -24.67
CA LEU A 129 21.41 -2.16 -24.78
C LEU A 129 22.35 -2.00 -25.97
N LEU A 130 23.23 -2.98 -26.20
CA LEU A 130 24.12 -3.00 -27.36
C LEU A 130 23.33 -3.01 -28.67
N PHE A 131 22.24 -3.78 -28.75
CA PHE A 131 21.39 -3.85 -29.93
C PHE A 131 20.71 -2.51 -30.21
N ASN A 132 20.05 -1.91 -29.21
CA ASN A 132 19.40 -0.61 -29.40
C ASN A 132 20.40 0.50 -29.77
N LYS A 133 21.60 0.50 -29.16
CA LYS A 133 22.70 1.39 -29.58
C LYS A 133 23.13 1.15 -31.03
N ALA A 134 23.23 -0.11 -31.47
CA ALA A 134 23.55 -0.44 -32.85
C ALA A 134 22.49 0.09 -33.83
N ILE A 135 21.20 0.03 -33.48
CA ILE A 135 20.12 0.61 -34.29
C ILE A 135 20.27 2.14 -34.42
N VAL A 136 20.64 2.85 -33.35
CA VAL A 136 20.90 4.30 -33.41
C VAL A 136 22.11 4.63 -34.28
N LEU A 137 23.21 3.88 -34.13
CA LEU A 137 24.41 4.04 -34.96
C LEU A 137 24.14 3.73 -36.44
N TYR A 138 23.24 2.80 -36.72
CA TYR A 138 22.77 2.49 -38.07
C TYR A 138 22.02 3.69 -38.68
N LYS A 139 21.13 4.35 -37.92
CA LYS A 139 20.51 5.64 -38.33
C LYS A 139 21.55 6.73 -38.61
N GLN A 140 22.65 6.77 -37.83
CA GLN A 140 23.80 7.66 -38.06
C GLN A 140 24.72 7.24 -39.23
N LYS A 141 24.43 6.12 -39.91
CA LYS A 141 25.25 5.55 -41.01
C LYS A 141 26.68 5.16 -40.59
N LYS A 142 26.91 4.89 -39.30
CA LYS A 142 28.21 4.42 -38.76
C LYS A 142 28.33 2.90 -38.89
N ASN A 143 28.24 2.42 -40.13
CA ASN A 143 28.02 1.00 -40.42
C ASN A 143 29.14 0.05 -39.93
N GLN A 144 30.39 0.52 -39.82
CA GLN A 144 31.47 -0.29 -39.25
C GLN A 144 31.26 -0.55 -37.75
N GLU A 145 30.88 0.47 -36.98
CA GLU A 145 30.58 0.31 -35.55
C GLU A 145 29.36 -0.59 -35.34
N VAL A 146 28.34 -0.49 -36.22
CA VAL A 146 27.16 -1.35 -36.21
C VAL A 146 27.54 -2.82 -36.43
N LEU A 147 28.38 -3.08 -37.44
CA LEU A 147 28.91 -4.41 -37.74
C LEU A 147 29.65 -5.00 -36.53
N ASP A 148 30.54 -4.22 -35.91
CA ASP A 148 31.31 -4.67 -34.76
C ASP A 148 30.41 -4.95 -33.54
N LEU A 149 29.38 -4.14 -33.32
CA LEU A 149 28.39 -4.36 -32.26
C LEU A 149 27.54 -5.62 -32.50
N PHE A 150 27.02 -5.85 -33.71
CA PHE A 150 26.26 -7.08 -33.98
C PHE A 150 27.13 -8.33 -33.85
N LYS A 151 28.39 -8.27 -34.29
CA LYS A 151 29.36 -9.36 -34.06
C LYS A 151 29.59 -9.59 -32.57
N LYS A 152 29.76 -8.54 -31.78
CA LYS A 152 29.89 -8.64 -30.31
C LYS A 152 28.64 -9.27 -29.68
N ILE A 153 27.45 -8.84 -30.09
CA ILE A 153 26.18 -9.37 -29.57
C ILE A 153 26.05 -10.86 -29.86
N ILE A 154 26.35 -11.30 -31.09
CA ILE A 154 26.27 -12.71 -31.49
C ILE A 154 27.35 -13.56 -30.83
N LEU A 155 28.53 -12.99 -30.56
CA LEU A 155 29.58 -13.67 -29.79
C LEU A 155 29.16 -13.90 -28.33
N ILE A 156 28.47 -12.94 -27.70
CA ILE A 156 27.94 -13.05 -26.34
C ILE A 156 26.73 -13.99 -26.32
N ASP A 157 25.82 -13.81 -27.27
CA ASP A 157 24.59 -14.56 -27.43
C ASP A 157 24.40 -14.98 -28.89
N PRO A 158 24.87 -16.18 -29.25
CA PRO A 158 24.65 -16.73 -30.58
C PRO A 158 23.17 -16.80 -30.94
N SER A 159 22.26 -16.90 -29.96
CA SER A 159 20.83 -17.01 -30.19
C SER A 159 20.09 -15.67 -30.37
N HIS A 160 20.80 -14.55 -30.47
CA HIS A 160 20.20 -13.24 -30.63
C HIS A 160 19.67 -13.00 -32.05
N THR A 161 18.47 -13.50 -32.34
CA THR A 161 17.83 -13.52 -33.67
C THR A 161 17.74 -12.16 -34.34
N SER A 162 17.41 -11.09 -33.61
CA SER A 162 17.38 -9.74 -34.17
C SER A 162 18.76 -9.26 -34.63
N ALA A 163 19.84 -9.67 -33.96
CA ALA A 163 21.20 -9.28 -34.36
C ALA A 163 21.67 -10.11 -35.55
N LEU A 164 21.30 -11.41 -35.61
CA LEU A 164 21.54 -12.27 -36.78
C LEU A 164 20.85 -11.75 -38.04
N TYR A 165 19.58 -11.34 -37.91
CA TYR A 165 18.83 -10.75 -39.02
C TYR A 165 19.51 -9.47 -39.51
N ASN A 166 19.78 -8.53 -38.61
CA ASN A 166 20.35 -7.21 -38.99
C ASN A 166 21.80 -7.31 -39.48
N LEU A 167 22.63 -8.20 -38.92
CA LEU A 167 23.97 -8.49 -39.44
C LEU A 167 23.88 -9.02 -40.87
N GLY A 168 22.97 -9.95 -41.11
CA GLY A 168 22.75 -10.56 -42.40
C GLY A 168 22.32 -9.54 -43.46
N THR A 169 21.33 -8.71 -43.15
CA THR A 169 20.87 -7.65 -44.05
C THR A 169 21.95 -6.59 -44.31
N LEU A 170 22.70 -6.17 -43.28
CA LEU A 170 23.81 -5.22 -43.43
C LEU A 170 24.89 -5.77 -44.36
N ALA A 171 25.26 -7.05 -44.21
CA ALA A 171 26.23 -7.71 -45.07
C ALA A 171 25.76 -7.80 -46.52
N LEU A 172 24.50 -8.20 -46.74
CA LEU A 172 23.88 -8.24 -48.04
C LEU A 172 23.83 -6.86 -48.72
N GLU A 173 23.55 -5.80 -47.96
CA GLU A 173 23.55 -4.43 -48.46
C GLU A 173 24.94 -3.93 -48.87
N ASP A 174 25.98 -4.27 -48.10
CA ASP A 174 27.37 -3.95 -48.43
C ASP A 174 27.95 -4.84 -49.56
N GLY A 175 27.21 -5.86 -50.01
CA GLY A 175 27.62 -6.75 -51.11
C GLY A 175 28.35 -8.02 -50.65
N LYS A 176 28.44 -8.27 -49.35
CA LYS A 176 28.97 -9.51 -48.77
C LYS A 176 27.90 -10.59 -48.70
N ILE A 177 27.70 -11.28 -49.83
CA ILE A 177 26.62 -12.26 -50.01
C ILE A 177 26.84 -13.50 -49.14
N VAL A 178 28.06 -14.03 -49.05
CA VAL A 178 28.33 -15.24 -48.26
C VAL A 178 28.08 -14.98 -46.77
N GLU A 179 28.71 -13.94 -46.22
CA GLU A 179 28.58 -13.56 -44.81
C GLU A 179 27.12 -13.23 -44.46
N GLY A 180 26.43 -12.49 -45.33
CA GLY A 180 25.01 -12.18 -45.15
C GLY A 180 24.12 -13.42 -45.19
N SER A 181 24.44 -14.36 -46.08
CA SER A 181 23.71 -15.62 -46.20
C SER A 181 23.90 -16.49 -44.98
N LEU A 182 25.13 -16.65 -44.47
CA LEU A 182 25.40 -17.43 -43.26
C LEU A 182 24.62 -16.91 -42.04
N SER A 183 24.58 -15.59 -41.87
CA SER A 183 23.83 -14.97 -40.77
C SER A 183 22.32 -15.16 -40.91
N LEU A 184 21.74 -14.91 -42.10
CA LEU A 184 20.30 -15.09 -42.33
C LEU A 184 19.86 -16.55 -42.34
N MET A 185 20.69 -17.46 -42.85
CA MET A 185 20.48 -18.91 -42.78
C MET A 185 20.44 -19.38 -41.31
N THR A 186 21.32 -18.84 -40.48
CA THR A 186 21.31 -19.12 -39.04
C THR A 186 20.07 -18.52 -38.36
N PHE A 187 19.64 -17.32 -38.75
CA PHE A 187 18.37 -16.74 -38.29
C PHE A 187 17.16 -17.63 -38.65
N LEU A 188 17.08 -18.11 -39.90
CA LEU A 188 16.02 -19.00 -40.38
C LEU A 188 16.03 -20.36 -39.66
N MET A 189 17.18 -20.80 -39.18
CA MET A 189 17.31 -22.00 -38.36
C MET A 189 16.67 -21.82 -36.97
N LEU A 190 16.78 -20.63 -36.38
CA LEU A 190 16.31 -20.33 -35.02
C LEU A 190 14.86 -19.81 -34.95
N GLU A 191 14.44 -19.00 -35.93
CA GLU A 191 13.09 -18.44 -36.02
C GLU A 191 12.41 -18.73 -37.37
N PRO A 192 12.21 -20.02 -37.73
CA PRO A 192 11.73 -20.42 -39.06
C PRO A 192 10.30 -19.98 -39.39
N LEU A 193 9.50 -19.58 -38.40
CA LEU A 193 8.08 -19.26 -38.53
C LEU A 193 7.74 -17.78 -38.33
N SER A 194 8.72 -16.92 -38.04
CA SER A 194 8.45 -15.50 -37.75
C SER A 194 8.13 -14.70 -39.02
N ALA A 195 7.48 -13.54 -38.88
CA ALA A 195 7.28 -12.62 -40.02
C ALA A 195 8.61 -12.18 -40.65
N ASN A 196 9.65 -12.03 -39.81
CA ASN A 196 11.00 -11.71 -40.27
C ASN A 196 11.66 -12.86 -41.05
N ALA A 197 11.24 -14.11 -40.89
CA ALA A 197 11.70 -15.22 -41.73
C ALA A 197 11.31 -15.01 -43.20
N GLN A 198 10.09 -14.53 -43.47
CA GLN A 198 9.68 -14.17 -44.82
C GLN A 198 10.55 -13.03 -45.38
N ASN A 199 10.81 -12.00 -44.56
CA ASN A 199 11.67 -10.88 -44.96
C ASN A 199 13.12 -11.31 -45.22
N ALA A 200 13.66 -12.23 -44.41
CA ALA A 200 15.00 -12.79 -44.61
C ALA A 200 15.10 -13.55 -45.94
N LEU A 201 14.11 -14.40 -46.25
CA LEU A 201 14.02 -15.08 -47.55
C LEU A 201 13.94 -14.09 -48.71
N LEU A 202 13.14 -13.02 -48.57
CA LEU A 202 13.05 -11.97 -49.59
C LEU A 202 14.37 -11.22 -49.78
N ALA A 203 15.08 -10.91 -48.69
CA ALA A 203 16.38 -10.24 -48.73
C ALA A 203 17.43 -11.12 -49.43
N LEU A 204 17.48 -12.41 -49.09
CA LEU A 204 18.35 -13.40 -49.74
C LEU A 204 18.04 -13.51 -51.23
N ASN A 205 16.77 -13.76 -51.58
CA ASN A 205 16.35 -13.88 -52.97
C ASN A 205 16.72 -12.64 -53.79
N LYS A 206 16.41 -11.43 -53.28
CA LYS A 206 16.73 -10.16 -53.95
C LYS A 206 18.23 -10.05 -54.28
N LYS A 207 19.12 -10.55 -53.43
CA LYS A 207 20.57 -10.44 -53.61
C LYS A 207 21.16 -11.55 -54.46
N TYR A 208 20.66 -12.79 -54.34
CA TYR A 208 21.08 -13.89 -55.21
C TYR A 208 20.76 -13.67 -56.71
N HIS A 209 19.86 -12.72 -57.01
CA HIS A 209 19.54 -12.25 -58.37
C HIS A 209 20.50 -11.21 -58.95
N GLN A 210 21.37 -10.59 -58.14
CA GLN A 210 22.23 -9.49 -58.59
C GLN A 210 23.63 -10.01 -58.94
N ASN A 211 24.27 -9.42 -59.96
CA ASN A 211 25.69 -9.68 -60.24
C ASN A 211 26.53 -9.23 -59.05
N TYR A 212 27.48 -10.06 -58.64
CA TYR A 212 28.39 -9.90 -57.48
C TYR A 212 29.42 -8.76 -57.63
N ALA A 213 29.10 -7.72 -58.40
CA ALA A 213 30.01 -6.65 -58.76
C ALA A 213 30.14 -5.55 -57.69
N THR A 214 29.39 -5.63 -56.58
CA THR A 214 29.42 -4.62 -55.52
C THR A 214 30.66 -4.82 -54.65
N LYS A 215 31.57 -3.85 -54.64
CA LYS A 215 32.74 -3.90 -53.74
C LYS A 215 32.34 -3.53 -52.31
N PRO A 216 32.61 -4.39 -51.32
CA PRO A 216 32.27 -4.12 -49.93
C PRO A 216 33.10 -2.96 -49.37
N LYS A 217 32.47 -2.15 -48.52
CA LYS A 217 33.09 -0.99 -47.87
C LYS A 217 33.44 -1.27 -46.41
N LEU A 218 32.81 -2.29 -45.81
CA LEU A 218 33.00 -2.64 -44.41
C LEU A 218 34.05 -3.75 -44.25
N LYS A 219 34.71 -3.77 -43.09
CA LYS A 219 35.70 -4.77 -42.71
C LYS A 219 35.04 -5.84 -41.85
N TYR A 220 34.71 -6.98 -42.46
CA TYR A 220 34.03 -8.10 -41.80
C TYR A 220 34.96 -8.97 -40.95
N SER A 221 36.21 -9.15 -41.40
CA SER A 221 37.20 -9.98 -40.74
C SER A 221 38.58 -9.34 -40.87
N GLU A 222 39.40 -9.42 -39.82
CA GLU A 222 40.77 -8.89 -39.86
C GLU A 222 41.72 -9.83 -40.60
N LYS A 223 41.60 -11.14 -40.33
CA LYS A 223 42.20 -12.30 -41.00
C LYS A 223 41.38 -13.54 -40.60
N GLY A 224 41.39 -14.60 -41.43
CA GLY A 224 40.95 -15.94 -41.02
C GLY A 224 39.71 -16.50 -41.71
N ASP A 225 38.82 -15.68 -42.28
CA ASP A 225 37.71 -16.20 -43.12
C ASP A 225 38.22 -16.42 -44.56
N ASP A 226 37.96 -17.60 -45.16
CA ASP A 226 38.33 -17.95 -46.53
C ASP A 226 37.09 -18.39 -47.32
N PHE A 227 36.40 -17.40 -47.88
CA PHE A 227 35.22 -17.62 -48.73
C PHE A 227 35.51 -17.45 -50.21
N LYS A 228 36.78 -17.33 -50.63
CA LYS A 228 37.12 -16.98 -52.02
C LYS A 228 36.56 -18.01 -53.01
N GLU A 229 36.73 -19.30 -52.73
CA GLU A 229 36.21 -20.38 -53.58
C GLU A 229 34.67 -20.39 -53.61
N LEU A 230 34.02 -20.20 -52.47
CA LEU A 230 32.56 -20.11 -52.40
C LEU A 230 32.03 -18.88 -53.16
N GLU A 231 32.68 -17.72 -53.02
CA GLU A 231 32.36 -16.51 -53.78
C GLU A 231 32.54 -16.77 -55.29
N GLU A 232 33.63 -17.41 -55.74
CA GLU A 232 33.85 -17.79 -57.13
C GLU A 232 32.77 -18.76 -57.66
N LEU A 233 32.37 -19.76 -56.87
CA LEU A 233 31.32 -20.72 -57.22
C LEU A 233 29.96 -20.04 -57.40
N LEU A 234 29.60 -19.18 -56.46
CA LEU A 234 28.35 -18.42 -56.50
C LEU A 234 28.34 -17.42 -57.67
N ASN A 235 29.48 -16.77 -57.95
CA ASN A 235 29.70 -15.87 -59.08
C ASN A 235 29.57 -16.58 -60.43
N ALA A 236 30.14 -17.78 -60.52
CA ALA A 236 30.09 -18.62 -61.71
C ALA A 236 28.71 -19.23 -61.95
N GLN A 237 27.75 -19.00 -61.06
CA GLN A 237 26.35 -19.41 -61.22
C GLN A 237 26.18 -20.94 -61.37
N VAL A 238 27.14 -21.72 -60.83
CA VAL A 238 27.19 -23.19 -60.90
C VAL A 238 25.88 -23.84 -60.44
N GLN A 239 25.28 -23.29 -59.39
CA GLN A 239 24.01 -23.70 -58.80
C GLN A 239 22.79 -23.61 -59.75
N TYR A 240 22.92 -22.89 -60.87
CA TYR A 240 21.88 -22.77 -61.89
C TYR A 240 22.14 -23.63 -63.13
N HIS A 241 23.28 -24.34 -63.18
CA HIS A 241 23.51 -25.31 -64.26
C HIS A 241 22.50 -26.44 -64.19
N LYS A 242 22.10 -26.96 -65.36
CA LYS A 242 21.15 -28.07 -65.50
C LYS A 242 21.58 -29.35 -64.76
N ASP A 243 22.88 -29.54 -64.55
CA ASP A 243 23.46 -30.72 -63.91
C ASP A 243 23.56 -30.56 -62.37
N TYR A 244 23.20 -29.40 -61.83
CA TYR A 244 23.17 -29.16 -60.39
C TYR A 244 21.92 -29.79 -59.76
N VAL A 245 22.12 -30.87 -59.01
CA VAL A 245 21.03 -31.67 -58.43
C VAL A 245 20.60 -31.11 -57.07
N LEU A 246 19.34 -30.68 -56.98
CA LEU A 246 18.73 -30.24 -55.72
C LEU A 246 18.37 -31.43 -54.82
N LYS A 247 18.60 -31.28 -53.51
CA LYS A 247 18.24 -32.25 -52.47
C LYS A 247 16.76 -32.19 -52.08
N ILE A 248 16.03 -31.16 -52.50
CA ILE A 248 14.58 -31.02 -52.35
C ILE A 248 13.91 -30.75 -53.71
N SER A 249 12.61 -31.03 -53.82
CA SER A 249 11.85 -30.83 -55.07
C SER A 249 11.45 -29.37 -55.35
N ILE A 250 11.66 -28.47 -54.39
CA ILE A 250 11.35 -27.05 -54.53
C ILE A 250 12.53 -26.37 -55.22
N ASP A 251 12.34 -25.99 -56.47
CA ASP A 251 13.33 -25.29 -57.28
C ASP A 251 13.14 -23.77 -57.16
N ASP A 252 13.80 -23.18 -56.17
CA ASP A 252 13.81 -21.73 -55.91
C ASP A 252 15.25 -21.21 -55.86
N ILE A 253 15.43 -19.93 -56.18
CA ILE A 253 16.74 -19.29 -56.22
C ILE A 253 17.40 -19.28 -54.84
N ALA A 254 16.65 -19.01 -53.77
CA ALA A 254 17.18 -19.08 -52.41
C ALA A 254 17.65 -20.51 -52.10
N ILE A 255 16.91 -21.52 -52.55
CA ILE A 255 17.24 -22.93 -52.29
C ILE A 255 18.51 -23.36 -53.02
N ARG A 256 18.66 -23.01 -54.30
CA ARG A 256 19.88 -23.30 -55.07
C ARG A 256 21.12 -22.73 -54.40
N ASN A 257 21.06 -21.46 -53.97
CA ASN A 257 22.19 -20.78 -53.35
C ASN A 257 22.46 -21.27 -51.92
N MET A 258 21.43 -21.45 -51.10
CA MET A 258 21.59 -22.02 -49.75
C MET A 258 22.18 -23.43 -49.82
N GLN A 259 21.74 -24.27 -50.77
CA GLN A 259 22.32 -25.59 -50.97
C GLN A 259 23.79 -25.50 -51.39
N ALA A 260 24.15 -24.59 -52.30
CA ALA A 260 25.54 -24.42 -52.74
C ALA A 260 26.46 -23.99 -51.59
N ILE A 261 25.99 -23.08 -50.73
CA ILE A 261 26.70 -22.67 -49.51
C ILE A 261 26.86 -23.87 -48.57
N MET A 262 25.82 -24.69 -48.40
CA MET A 262 25.90 -25.88 -47.55
C MET A 262 26.86 -26.93 -48.11
N ASP A 263 26.78 -27.24 -49.40
CA ASP A 263 27.63 -28.22 -50.06
C ASP A 263 29.12 -27.80 -50.00
N TYR A 264 29.43 -26.50 -50.03
CA TYR A 264 30.79 -26.00 -49.76
C TYR A 264 31.36 -26.44 -48.41
N PHE A 265 30.55 -26.36 -47.34
CA PHE A 265 30.99 -26.76 -45.99
C PHE A 265 31.14 -28.27 -45.80
N GLU A 266 30.67 -29.11 -46.74
CA GLU A 266 30.81 -30.57 -46.65
C GLU A 266 32.29 -30.99 -46.57
N SER A 267 33.16 -30.33 -47.34
CA SER A 267 34.59 -30.65 -47.42
C SER A 267 35.51 -29.50 -46.98
N HIS A 268 35.02 -28.25 -46.91
CA HIS A 268 35.83 -27.10 -46.50
C HIS A 268 36.30 -27.20 -45.03
N PRO A 269 37.61 -27.06 -44.73
CA PRO A 269 38.10 -26.97 -43.36
C PRO A 269 37.77 -25.62 -42.73
N ILE A 270 37.10 -25.63 -41.57
CA ILE A 270 36.78 -24.41 -40.80
C ILE A 270 38.08 -23.72 -40.36
N LYS A 271 38.25 -22.47 -40.79
CA LYS A 271 39.34 -21.57 -40.41
C LYS A 271 38.98 -20.76 -39.16
N ASP A 272 39.92 -19.96 -38.68
CA ASP A 272 39.81 -19.15 -37.46
C ASP A 272 39.10 -17.80 -37.66
N GLY A 273 38.58 -17.55 -38.86
CA GLY A 273 37.76 -16.39 -39.19
C GLY A 273 36.46 -16.32 -38.39
N TYR A 274 35.93 -15.10 -38.23
CA TYR A 274 34.73 -14.87 -37.42
C TYR A 274 33.51 -15.61 -37.99
N PHE A 275 33.24 -15.48 -39.29
CA PHE A 275 32.02 -16.04 -39.89
C PHE A 275 32.12 -17.57 -40.04
N GLU A 276 33.29 -18.09 -40.36
CA GLU A 276 33.51 -19.54 -40.41
C GLU A 276 33.38 -20.20 -39.03
N ASN A 277 34.00 -19.61 -38.01
CA ASN A 277 33.95 -20.15 -36.65
C ASN A 277 32.58 -19.92 -35.99
N GLN A 278 31.92 -18.80 -36.28
CA GLN A 278 30.62 -18.48 -35.70
C GLN A 278 29.45 -19.17 -36.40
N PHE A 279 29.53 -19.42 -37.71
CA PHE A 279 28.41 -20.00 -38.48
C PHE A 279 28.80 -21.28 -39.23
N GLY A 280 29.93 -21.24 -39.94
CA GLY A 280 30.36 -22.31 -40.86
C GLY A 280 30.44 -23.70 -40.21
N LYS A 281 30.91 -23.79 -38.96
CA LYS A 281 30.97 -25.07 -38.22
C LYS A 281 29.61 -25.76 -38.08
N TYR A 282 28.52 -25.02 -37.94
CA TYR A 282 27.18 -25.59 -37.78
C TYR A 282 26.63 -26.08 -39.12
N PHE A 283 26.84 -25.34 -40.20
CA PHE A 283 26.47 -25.81 -41.55
C PHE A 283 27.27 -27.04 -41.96
N LYS A 284 28.56 -27.09 -41.63
CA LYS A 284 29.38 -28.29 -41.80
C LYS A 284 28.80 -29.48 -41.04
N GLU A 285 28.42 -29.30 -39.78
CA GLU A 285 27.80 -30.36 -38.97
C GLU A 285 26.47 -30.85 -39.56
N ILE A 286 25.60 -29.93 -40.01
CA ILE A 286 24.32 -30.26 -40.65
C ILE A 286 24.53 -31.07 -41.92
N VAL A 287 25.49 -30.67 -42.75
CA VAL A 287 25.74 -31.28 -44.07
C VAL A 287 26.41 -32.64 -43.93
N THR A 288 27.43 -32.75 -43.10
CA THR A 288 28.12 -34.03 -42.82
C THR A 288 27.22 -35.05 -42.14
N ALA A 289 26.21 -34.61 -41.38
CA ALA A 289 25.15 -35.46 -40.83
C ALA A 289 24.06 -35.86 -41.86
N GLY A 290 24.14 -35.39 -43.10
CA GLY A 290 23.16 -35.69 -44.15
C GLY A 290 21.83 -34.95 -44.02
N HIS A 291 21.79 -33.84 -43.27
CA HIS A 291 20.56 -33.10 -42.98
C HIS A 291 20.34 -31.84 -43.85
N THR A 292 21.09 -31.69 -44.95
CA THR A 292 20.90 -30.58 -45.90
C THR A 292 19.44 -30.45 -46.36
N LYS A 293 18.80 -31.57 -46.71
CA LYS A 293 17.38 -31.63 -47.11
C LYS A 293 16.45 -31.02 -46.04
N ASN A 294 16.66 -31.39 -44.78
CA ASN A 294 15.81 -30.98 -43.67
C ASN A 294 15.96 -29.51 -43.35
N TYR A 295 17.20 -28.99 -43.38
CA TYR A 295 17.46 -27.57 -43.23
C TYR A 295 16.78 -26.74 -44.34
N LEU A 296 16.88 -27.16 -45.61
CA LEU A 296 16.26 -26.43 -46.71
C LEU A 296 14.73 -26.33 -46.54
N TYR A 297 14.06 -27.41 -46.12
CA TYR A 297 12.63 -27.35 -45.77
C TYR A 297 12.35 -26.45 -44.56
N LEU A 298 13.16 -26.53 -43.50
CA LEU A 298 13.02 -25.66 -42.32
C LEU A 298 13.12 -24.18 -42.68
N SER A 299 14.07 -23.82 -43.56
CA SER A 299 14.30 -22.44 -44.00
C SER A 299 13.10 -21.82 -44.74
N LEU A 300 12.20 -22.65 -45.27
CA LEU A 300 10.98 -22.23 -45.98
C LEU A 300 9.71 -22.30 -45.11
N ALA A 301 9.81 -22.65 -43.82
CA ALA A 301 8.64 -22.97 -43.01
C ALA A 301 7.63 -21.80 -42.91
N SER A 302 8.10 -20.55 -42.87
CA SER A 302 7.25 -19.34 -42.85
C SER A 302 6.40 -19.15 -44.11
N ILE A 303 6.72 -19.84 -45.21
CA ILE A 303 5.96 -19.85 -46.47
C ILE A 303 5.49 -21.26 -46.86
N SER A 304 5.42 -22.18 -45.91
CA SER A 304 5.04 -23.58 -46.13
C SER A 304 3.69 -23.77 -46.82
N SER A 305 2.75 -22.82 -46.65
CA SER A 305 1.46 -22.81 -47.36
C SER A 305 1.59 -22.73 -48.89
N LYS A 306 2.72 -22.25 -49.43
CA LYS A 306 2.99 -22.29 -50.89
C LYS A 306 3.40 -23.67 -51.38
N PHE A 307 3.76 -24.59 -50.49
CA PHE A 307 4.38 -25.89 -50.79
C PHE A 307 3.76 -27.01 -49.93
N GLU A 308 2.45 -26.96 -49.66
CA GLU A 308 1.76 -27.85 -48.72
C GLU A 308 2.01 -29.34 -49.00
N LYS A 309 2.05 -29.74 -50.28
CA LYS A 309 2.26 -31.13 -50.69
C LYS A 309 3.67 -31.61 -50.37
N GLU A 310 4.67 -30.76 -50.59
CA GLU A 310 6.07 -31.03 -50.30
C GLU A 310 6.32 -31.08 -48.78
N PHE A 311 5.73 -30.17 -48.01
CA PHE A 311 5.84 -30.18 -46.54
C PHE A 311 5.12 -31.39 -45.92
N SER A 312 3.91 -31.70 -46.35
CA SER A 312 3.13 -32.86 -45.84
C SER A 312 3.87 -34.19 -46.04
N LYS A 313 4.60 -34.35 -47.15
CA LYS A 313 5.40 -35.56 -47.42
C LYS A 313 6.61 -35.71 -46.48
N ASN A 314 7.13 -34.62 -45.93
CA ASN A 314 8.36 -34.59 -45.15
C ASN A 314 8.12 -34.26 -43.66
N GLU A 315 6.87 -34.08 -43.22
CA GLU A 315 6.52 -33.60 -41.88
C GLU A 315 7.18 -34.42 -40.75
N LYS A 316 7.09 -35.76 -40.82
CA LYS A 316 7.67 -36.64 -39.80
C LYS A 316 9.21 -36.56 -39.75
N GLU A 317 9.86 -36.47 -40.90
CA GLU A 317 11.32 -36.35 -41.01
C GLU A 317 11.79 -34.98 -40.49
N LEU A 318 11.07 -33.90 -40.86
CA LEU A 318 11.35 -32.54 -40.43
C LEU A 318 11.14 -32.37 -38.92
N LYS A 319 10.05 -32.91 -38.37
CA LYS A 319 9.81 -32.95 -36.92
C LYS A 319 10.93 -33.69 -36.19
N ASN A 320 11.33 -34.85 -36.69
CA ASN A 320 12.43 -35.61 -36.10
C ASN A 320 13.76 -34.85 -36.14
N TYR A 321 14.06 -34.18 -37.26
CA TYR A 321 15.25 -33.33 -37.39
C TYR A 321 15.24 -32.19 -36.36
N VAL A 322 14.11 -31.49 -36.22
CA VAL A 322 13.97 -30.41 -35.23
C VAL A 322 14.14 -30.96 -33.81
N ASP A 323 13.38 -32.00 -33.45
CA ASP A 323 13.31 -32.53 -32.09
C ASP A 323 14.62 -33.20 -31.63
N HIS A 324 15.34 -33.91 -32.52
CA HIS A 324 16.42 -34.82 -32.13
C HIS A 324 17.80 -34.51 -32.72
N PHE A 325 17.90 -33.56 -33.66
CA PHE A 325 19.20 -33.14 -34.19
C PHE A 325 19.42 -31.65 -33.98
N LEU A 326 18.46 -30.83 -34.39
CA LEU A 326 18.55 -29.39 -34.24
C LEU A 326 18.55 -29.02 -32.75
N LEU A 327 17.50 -29.36 -32.00
CA LEU A 327 17.37 -28.98 -30.58
C LEU A 327 18.42 -29.61 -29.66
N THR A 328 18.91 -30.82 -29.95
CA THR A 328 19.78 -31.59 -29.05
C THR A 328 21.27 -31.56 -29.43
N LYS A 329 21.62 -31.45 -30.71
CA LYS A 329 23.02 -31.52 -31.17
C LYS A 329 23.52 -30.14 -31.58
N ILE A 330 22.81 -29.50 -32.52
CA ILE A 330 23.20 -28.19 -33.05
C ILE A 330 22.98 -27.13 -32.00
N THR A 331 21.78 -27.01 -31.49
CA THR A 331 21.35 -26.01 -30.52
C THR A 331 22.17 -26.10 -29.22
N ASP A 332 22.50 -27.31 -28.75
CA ASP A 332 23.37 -27.49 -27.58
C ASP A 332 24.82 -27.01 -27.80
N GLN A 333 25.37 -27.20 -29.00
CA GLN A 333 26.68 -26.67 -29.37
C GLN A 333 26.64 -25.19 -29.74
N TYR A 334 25.49 -24.72 -30.24
CA TYR A 334 25.22 -23.38 -30.73
C TYR A 334 25.08 -22.37 -29.60
N TYR A 335 24.50 -22.79 -28.49
CA TYR A 335 24.40 -21.97 -27.29
C TYR A 335 25.72 -21.90 -26.51
N VAL A 336 26.85 -21.75 -27.19
CA VAL A 336 28.14 -21.50 -26.55
C VAL A 336 28.59 -20.10 -26.91
N GLY A 337 28.44 -19.19 -25.96
CA GLY A 337 28.89 -17.80 -26.08
C GLY A 337 30.22 -17.56 -25.36
N TYR A 338 30.76 -16.36 -25.57
CA TYR A 338 31.96 -15.89 -24.88
C TYR A 338 31.68 -14.56 -24.17
N ARG A 339 32.06 -14.50 -22.89
CA ARG A 339 32.08 -13.26 -22.09
C ARG A 339 33.46 -13.12 -21.47
N ASN A 340 34.13 -11.98 -21.65
CA ASN A 340 35.50 -11.76 -21.17
C ASN A 340 36.49 -12.93 -21.44
N ASN A 341 36.44 -13.53 -22.64
CA ASN A 341 37.22 -14.72 -23.05
C ASN A 341 36.93 -16.03 -22.30
N GLN A 342 35.95 -16.05 -21.39
CA GLN A 342 35.45 -17.24 -20.74
C GLN A 342 34.31 -17.84 -21.57
N LYS A 343 34.31 -19.17 -21.71
CA LYS A 343 33.29 -19.93 -22.44
C LYS A 343 32.06 -20.14 -21.55
N TYR A 344 30.86 -19.90 -22.08
CA TYR A 344 29.61 -20.11 -21.37
C TYR A 344 28.61 -20.93 -22.20
N LYS A 345 27.88 -21.81 -21.52
CA LYS A 345 26.63 -22.38 -22.03
C LYS A 345 25.52 -21.36 -21.84
N VAL A 346 24.94 -20.90 -22.94
CA VAL A 346 23.73 -20.08 -22.99
C VAL A 346 22.52 -21.01 -22.92
N PHE A 347 21.44 -20.60 -22.28
CA PHE A 347 20.15 -21.30 -22.39
C PHE A 347 19.02 -20.31 -22.23
N ARG A 348 17.83 -20.68 -22.74
CA ARG A 348 16.61 -19.90 -22.59
C ARG A 348 15.50 -20.77 -22.02
N GLU A 349 14.86 -20.31 -20.95
CA GLU A 349 13.74 -20.99 -20.32
C GLU A 349 12.73 -19.93 -19.87
N ASN A 350 11.46 -20.06 -20.28
CA ASN A 350 10.37 -19.14 -19.92
C ASN A 350 10.66 -17.63 -20.18
N GLY A 351 11.46 -17.31 -21.19
CA GLY A 351 11.85 -15.93 -21.52
C GLY A 351 13.06 -15.40 -20.75
N GLU A 352 13.61 -16.19 -19.83
CA GLU A 352 14.86 -15.91 -19.11
C GLU A 352 16.06 -16.48 -19.86
N LYS A 353 17.22 -15.86 -19.67
CA LYS A 353 18.44 -16.21 -20.36
C LYS A 353 19.55 -16.51 -19.37
N GLY A 354 20.07 -17.73 -19.39
CA GLY A 354 21.16 -18.14 -18.52
C GLY A 354 22.49 -18.26 -19.24
N PHE A 355 23.59 -18.06 -18.51
CA PHE A 355 24.98 -18.20 -18.94
C PHE A 355 25.74 -18.99 -17.88
N ILE A 356 26.13 -20.23 -18.15
CA ILE A 356 26.86 -21.08 -17.21
C ILE A 356 28.30 -21.26 -17.68
N PRO A 357 29.32 -20.92 -16.89
CA PRO A 357 30.72 -21.04 -17.30
C PRO A 357 31.10 -22.51 -17.48
N LEU A 358 31.88 -22.76 -18.53
CA LEU A 358 32.41 -24.07 -18.88
C LEU A 358 33.92 -24.11 -18.64
N ASN A 359 34.41 -25.15 -17.95
CA ASN A 359 35.85 -25.40 -17.85
C ASN A 359 36.40 -25.98 -19.17
N GLN A 360 37.71 -26.29 -19.20
CA GLN A 360 38.37 -26.86 -20.38
C GLN A 360 37.78 -28.21 -20.83
N LYS A 361 37.11 -28.95 -19.93
CA LYS A 361 36.44 -30.21 -20.20
C LYS A 361 34.97 -30.06 -20.59
N ASN A 362 34.47 -28.83 -20.71
CA ASN A 362 33.06 -28.49 -20.92
C ASN A 362 32.14 -28.92 -19.75
N GLU A 363 32.66 -28.95 -18.53
CA GLU A 363 31.86 -29.13 -17.30
C GLU A 363 31.50 -27.76 -16.71
N PHE A 364 30.36 -27.66 -16.03
CA PHE A 364 29.96 -26.43 -15.34
C PHE A 364 30.86 -26.17 -14.14
N GLU A 365 31.58 -25.05 -14.17
CA GLU A 365 32.54 -24.66 -13.14
C GLU A 365 32.66 -23.13 -13.07
N GLY A 366 32.41 -22.57 -11.88
CA GLY A 366 32.40 -21.13 -11.65
C GLY A 366 30.99 -20.57 -11.45
N ILE A 367 30.83 -19.27 -11.64
CA ILE A 367 29.58 -18.54 -11.38
C ILE A 367 28.76 -18.42 -12.67
N GLY A 368 27.62 -19.13 -12.72
CA GLY A 368 26.59 -18.96 -13.74
C GLY A 368 25.70 -17.76 -13.44
N ILE A 369 25.13 -17.14 -14.48
CA ILE A 369 24.30 -15.94 -14.39
C ILE A 369 22.96 -16.21 -15.07
N ILE A 370 21.85 -15.83 -14.46
CA ILE A 370 20.53 -15.80 -15.09
C ILE A 370 20.12 -14.33 -15.24
N GLU A 371 19.69 -13.95 -16.44
CA GLU A 371 19.20 -12.62 -16.80
C GLU A 371 17.71 -12.67 -17.11
N ASN A 372 16.99 -11.58 -16.79
CA ASN A 372 15.62 -11.39 -17.25
C ASN A 372 15.58 -10.99 -18.75
N TYR A 373 14.38 -10.78 -19.30
CA TYR A 373 14.18 -10.40 -20.70
C TYR A 373 15.00 -9.16 -21.13
N PHE A 374 15.24 -8.22 -20.22
CA PHE A 374 15.94 -6.96 -20.48
C PHE A 374 17.46 -7.05 -20.29
N GLY A 375 17.99 -8.22 -19.89
CA GLY A 375 19.42 -8.45 -19.67
C GLY A 375 19.91 -8.05 -18.27
N THR A 376 19.02 -7.68 -17.35
CA THR A 376 19.39 -7.43 -15.94
C THR A 376 19.63 -8.76 -15.23
N LYS A 377 20.64 -8.82 -14.35
CA LYS A 377 20.98 -10.02 -13.58
C LYS A 377 19.85 -10.35 -12.60
N LYS A 378 19.22 -11.51 -12.75
CA LYS A 378 18.20 -12.09 -11.87
C LYS A 378 18.77 -13.07 -10.85
N ALA A 379 19.81 -13.82 -11.23
CA ALA A 379 20.48 -14.73 -10.30
C ALA A 379 21.95 -14.95 -10.66
N ASP A 380 22.76 -15.29 -9.67
CA ASP A 380 24.04 -15.96 -9.89
C ASP A 380 24.19 -17.23 -9.06
N ILE A 381 24.84 -18.23 -9.65
CA ILE A 381 24.80 -19.61 -9.16
C ILE A 381 26.19 -20.21 -9.25
N THR A 382 26.73 -20.69 -8.13
CA THR A 382 28.07 -21.31 -8.10
C THR A 382 28.00 -22.81 -8.43
N TYR A 383 28.76 -23.22 -9.44
CA TYR A 383 28.89 -24.61 -9.88
C TYR A 383 30.31 -25.15 -9.66
N LYS A 384 30.39 -26.43 -9.30
CA LYS A 384 31.61 -27.23 -9.29
C LYS A 384 31.29 -28.65 -9.74
N ASN A 385 32.04 -29.18 -10.70
CA ASN A 385 31.86 -30.53 -11.25
C ASN A 385 30.40 -30.82 -11.67
N ASN A 386 29.76 -29.90 -12.40
CA ASN A 386 28.36 -29.99 -12.84
C ASN A 386 27.29 -29.95 -11.74
N MET A 387 27.65 -29.70 -10.47
CA MET A 387 26.71 -29.61 -9.34
C MET A 387 26.72 -28.23 -8.69
N LEU A 388 25.61 -27.85 -8.03
CA LEU A 388 25.55 -26.67 -7.18
C LEU A 388 26.49 -26.84 -5.98
N ASN A 389 27.45 -25.93 -5.83
CA ASN A 389 28.42 -25.99 -4.76
C ASN A 389 28.98 -24.59 -4.48
N GLY A 390 28.55 -23.99 -3.37
CA GLY A 390 28.77 -22.58 -3.04
C GLY A 390 27.46 -21.80 -2.97
N ILE A 391 27.52 -20.51 -3.29
CA ILE A 391 26.40 -19.59 -3.09
C ILE A 391 25.52 -19.53 -4.35
N LYS A 392 24.21 -19.45 -4.13
CA LYS A 392 23.19 -19.10 -5.11
C LYS A 392 22.50 -17.81 -4.66
N ASN A 393 22.64 -16.74 -5.44
CA ASN A 393 22.06 -15.44 -5.15
C ASN A 393 20.95 -15.09 -6.13
N TYR A 394 19.91 -14.41 -5.66
CA TYR A 394 18.82 -13.88 -6.48
C TYR A 394 18.73 -12.36 -6.32
N TYR A 395 18.32 -11.69 -7.37
CA TYR A 395 18.34 -10.24 -7.48
C TYR A 395 17.01 -9.71 -8.06
N GLU A 396 16.59 -8.55 -7.57
CA GLU A 396 15.57 -7.72 -8.23
C GLU A 396 16.09 -7.14 -9.55
N THR A 397 15.18 -6.60 -10.37
CA THR A 397 15.51 -5.94 -11.65
C THR A 397 16.45 -4.73 -11.51
N ASN A 398 16.43 -4.07 -10.35
CA ASN A 398 17.36 -2.98 -10.00
C ASN A 398 18.75 -3.46 -9.57
N GLY A 399 18.97 -4.78 -9.45
CA GLY A 399 20.23 -5.40 -9.06
C GLY A 399 20.41 -5.65 -7.57
N ASN A 400 19.38 -5.38 -6.75
CA ASN A 400 19.42 -5.60 -5.31
C ASN A 400 19.28 -7.09 -4.98
N LEU A 401 20.19 -7.62 -4.15
CA LEU A 401 20.16 -9.00 -3.65
C LEU A 401 18.89 -9.21 -2.80
N THR A 402 18.13 -10.29 -3.05
CA THR A 402 16.89 -10.65 -2.32
C THR A 402 16.98 -11.96 -1.56
N LEU A 403 17.79 -12.90 -2.05
CA LEU A 403 17.96 -14.22 -1.45
C LEU A 403 19.38 -14.72 -1.71
N SER A 404 19.99 -15.33 -0.70
CA SER A 404 21.29 -15.99 -0.76
C SER A 404 21.20 -17.35 -0.09
N GLU A 405 21.46 -18.40 -0.85
CA GLU A 405 21.41 -19.80 -0.43
C GLU A 405 22.80 -20.41 -0.53
N ASN A 406 23.18 -21.28 0.41
CA ASN A 406 24.46 -21.97 0.38
C ASN A 406 24.24 -23.47 0.11
N TYR A 407 25.02 -24.03 -0.81
CA TYR A 407 24.92 -25.40 -1.28
C TYR A 407 26.24 -26.12 -1.15
N LYS A 408 26.18 -27.41 -0.84
CA LYS A 408 27.31 -28.33 -0.92
C LYS A 408 26.85 -29.61 -1.60
N ASP A 409 27.54 -29.97 -2.67
CA ASP A 409 27.29 -31.20 -3.43
C ASP A 409 25.81 -31.36 -3.85
N GLY A 410 25.17 -30.25 -4.23
CA GLY A 410 23.76 -30.20 -4.64
C GLY A 410 22.75 -29.99 -3.50
N GLU A 411 23.15 -30.10 -2.24
CA GLU A 411 22.25 -29.99 -1.09
C GLU A 411 22.37 -28.63 -0.37
N LEU A 412 21.23 -28.07 0.04
CA LEU A 412 21.19 -26.81 0.80
C LEU A 412 21.79 -27.02 2.21
N THR A 413 22.80 -26.22 2.55
CA THR A 413 23.52 -26.30 3.83
C THR A 413 24.12 -24.95 4.23
N GLY A 414 24.25 -24.69 5.53
CA GLY A 414 24.78 -23.43 6.03
C GLY A 414 23.68 -22.38 6.18
N VAL A 415 23.98 -21.12 5.92
CA VAL A 415 23.06 -20.02 6.21
C VAL A 415 22.30 -19.60 4.94
N VAL A 416 20.97 -19.57 5.04
CA VAL A 416 20.07 -18.94 4.07
C VAL A 416 19.76 -17.53 4.53
N LYS A 417 19.87 -16.55 3.62
CA LYS A 417 19.63 -15.12 3.92
C LYS A 417 18.64 -14.50 2.95
N ASN A 418 17.60 -13.88 3.48
CA ASN A 418 16.67 -13.07 2.70
C ASN A 418 16.94 -11.59 2.94
N TYR A 419 16.67 -10.78 1.94
CA TYR A 419 16.86 -9.35 1.96
C TYR A 419 15.62 -8.65 1.43
N ASP A 420 15.40 -7.41 1.88
CA ASP A 420 14.37 -6.54 1.32
C ASP A 420 14.78 -5.95 -0.04
N ALA A 421 13.87 -5.18 -0.65
CA ALA A 421 14.10 -4.50 -1.91
C ALA A 421 15.25 -3.47 -1.87
N ASN A 422 15.80 -3.14 -0.69
CA ASN A 422 16.93 -2.23 -0.48
C ASN A 422 18.21 -2.97 -0.05
N THR A 423 18.29 -4.29 -0.26
CA THR A 423 19.43 -5.17 0.09
C THR A 423 19.68 -5.35 1.58
N LYS A 424 18.70 -5.02 2.42
CA LYS A 424 18.84 -5.16 3.87
C LYS A 424 18.41 -6.55 4.31
N LEU A 425 19.24 -7.22 5.13
CA LEU A 425 18.94 -8.54 5.66
C LEU A 425 17.61 -8.52 6.45
N THR A 426 16.66 -9.37 6.07
CA THR A 426 15.35 -9.53 6.72
C THR A 426 15.22 -10.87 7.44
N ILE A 427 15.85 -11.92 6.94
CA ILE A 427 15.79 -13.27 7.50
C ILE A 427 17.15 -13.94 7.38
N GLU A 428 17.53 -14.69 8.42
CA GLU A 428 18.68 -15.57 8.45
C GLU A 428 18.28 -16.91 9.07
N ILE A 429 18.46 -18.01 8.35
CA ILE A 429 18.08 -19.36 8.79
C ILE A 429 19.27 -20.31 8.56
N ASN A 430 19.66 -21.07 9.60
CA ASN A 430 20.59 -22.17 9.42
C ASN A 430 19.89 -23.40 8.82
N SER A 431 20.57 -24.06 7.89
CA SER A 431 20.10 -25.25 7.20
C SER A 431 21.15 -26.36 7.20
N LYS A 432 20.66 -27.61 7.27
CA LYS A 432 21.46 -28.83 7.21
C LYS A 432 20.68 -29.91 6.45
N ASN A 433 21.31 -30.53 5.45
CA ASN A 433 20.71 -31.58 4.63
C ASN A 433 19.34 -31.19 4.03
N GLY A 434 19.21 -29.95 3.55
CA GLY A 434 17.96 -29.45 2.96
C GLY A 434 16.89 -28.97 3.95
N LYS A 435 17.12 -29.06 5.26
CA LYS A 435 16.16 -28.69 6.31
C LYS A 435 16.65 -27.53 7.15
N ALA A 436 15.74 -26.74 7.74
CA ALA A 436 16.07 -25.76 8.77
C ALA A 436 16.52 -26.47 10.06
N ASP A 437 17.74 -26.17 10.50
CA ASP A 437 18.40 -26.78 11.66
C ASP A 437 19.41 -25.78 12.23
N GLY A 438 19.19 -25.36 13.48
CA GLY A 438 20.03 -24.38 14.17
C GLY A 438 19.32 -23.05 14.40
N LYS A 439 20.08 -21.96 14.47
CA LYS A 439 19.53 -20.62 14.77
C LYS A 439 18.74 -20.06 13.60
N TYR A 440 17.71 -19.30 13.91
CA TYR A 440 17.10 -18.36 12.98
C TYR A 440 17.03 -16.96 13.60
N ALA A 441 17.04 -15.94 12.75
CA ALA A 441 16.81 -14.56 13.11
C ALA A 441 16.01 -13.87 12.00
N THR A 442 15.09 -13.00 12.37
CA THR A 442 14.42 -12.06 11.47
C THR A 442 14.73 -10.63 11.91
N TYR A 443 14.70 -9.68 10.99
CA TYR A 443 15.15 -8.31 11.22
C TYR A 443 14.12 -7.31 10.69
N PHE A 444 14.07 -6.13 11.31
CA PHE A 444 13.18 -5.06 10.87
C PHE A 444 13.71 -4.32 9.63
N PRO A 445 12.81 -3.84 8.75
CA PRO A 445 13.16 -2.95 7.64
C PRO A 445 13.89 -1.67 8.08
N THR A 446 13.68 -1.18 9.32
CA THR A 446 14.36 0.01 9.88
C THR A 446 15.72 -0.29 10.49
N SER A 447 15.87 -1.35 11.29
CA SER A 447 17.12 -2.05 11.69
C SER A 447 16.84 -2.81 12.98
N GLY A 448 17.74 -3.71 13.36
CA GLY A 448 17.62 -4.47 14.60
C GLY A 448 16.84 -5.77 14.41
N LEU A 449 16.93 -6.59 15.46
CA LEU A 449 16.35 -7.93 15.51
C LEU A 449 14.83 -7.82 15.69
N ASN A 450 14.07 -8.55 14.88
CA ASN A 450 12.62 -8.70 14.99
C ASN A 450 12.26 -9.95 15.79
N CYS A 451 12.79 -11.12 15.41
CA CYS A 451 12.66 -12.35 16.19
C CYS A 451 13.92 -13.21 16.10
N GLU A 452 14.17 -14.03 17.11
CA GLU A 452 15.19 -15.08 17.08
C GLU A 452 14.70 -16.36 17.78
N GLY A 453 15.37 -17.47 17.47
CA GLY A 453 15.15 -18.75 18.12
C GLY A 453 15.91 -19.88 17.42
N THR A 454 15.44 -21.10 17.57
CA THR A 454 16.07 -22.29 16.99
C THR A 454 15.09 -23.24 16.32
N TYR A 455 15.53 -23.82 15.20
CA TYR A 455 14.90 -24.94 14.52
C TYR A 455 15.64 -26.24 14.79
N LEU A 456 14.90 -27.35 14.79
CA LEU A 456 15.41 -28.71 14.74
C LEU A 456 14.56 -29.50 13.74
N ASP A 457 15.15 -29.96 12.64
CA ASP A 457 14.46 -30.69 11.56
C ASP A 457 13.16 -30.00 11.09
N ASP A 458 13.25 -28.74 10.67
CA ASP A 458 12.15 -27.88 10.21
C ASP A 458 11.11 -27.47 11.29
N ALA A 459 11.28 -27.89 12.54
CA ALA A 459 10.37 -27.56 13.65
C ALA A 459 11.00 -26.57 14.64
N TYR A 460 10.25 -25.55 15.07
CA TYR A 460 10.68 -24.66 16.15
C TYR A 460 10.95 -25.46 17.43
N ASN A 461 12.07 -25.21 18.10
CA ASN A 461 12.46 -25.95 19.29
C ASN A 461 13.29 -25.06 20.22
N GLY A 462 12.90 -24.96 21.49
CA GLY A 462 13.54 -24.10 22.49
C GLY A 462 12.89 -22.74 22.65
N LEU A 463 13.64 -21.78 23.20
CA LEU A 463 13.18 -20.41 23.43
C LEU A 463 13.17 -19.61 22.13
N SER A 464 12.09 -18.87 21.91
CA SER A 464 11.96 -17.88 20.86
C SER A 464 11.63 -16.53 21.49
N GLN A 465 12.25 -15.47 20.98
CA GLN A 465 12.04 -14.11 21.46
C GLN A 465 11.83 -13.19 20.26
N CYS A 466 10.77 -12.39 20.32
CA CYS A 466 10.49 -11.32 19.37
C CYS A 466 10.55 -9.96 20.06
N PHE A 467 10.87 -8.94 19.30
CA PHE A 467 11.13 -7.58 19.75
C PHE A 467 10.21 -6.59 19.03
N TYR A 468 10.12 -5.39 19.56
CA TYR A 468 9.66 -4.20 18.86
C TYR A 468 10.83 -3.57 18.08
N PRO A 469 10.58 -2.69 17.10
CA PRO A 469 11.63 -2.10 16.28
C PRO A 469 12.73 -1.38 17.08
N ASP A 470 12.40 -0.77 18.23
CA ASP A 470 13.38 -0.16 19.14
C ASP A 470 14.23 -1.17 19.95
N GLY A 471 13.99 -2.47 19.78
CA GLY A 471 14.65 -3.58 20.46
C GLY A 471 14.08 -3.94 21.83
N THR A 472 12.98 -3.33 22.27
CA THR A 472 12.26 -3.78 23.48
C THR A 472 11.59 -5.13 23.22
N THR A 473 11.53 -6.01 24.22
CA THR A 473 10.90 -7.34 24.05
C THR A 473 9.42 -7.19 23.76
N LYS A 474 8.93 -7.91 22.74
CA LYS A 474 7.52 -8.00 22.34
C LYS A 474 6.91 -9.31 22.80
N ILE A 475 7.56 -10.44 22.51
CA ILE A 475 7.06 -11.78 22.85
C ILE A 475 8.23 -12.66 23.32
N ILE A 476 7.97 -13.53 24.29
CA ILE A 476 8.81 -14.65 24.66
C ILE A 476 7.95 -15.91 24.62
N ALA A 477 8.37 -16.94 23.90
CA ALA A 477 7.65 -18.21 23.77
C ALA A 477 8.62 -19.40 23.83
N ASN A 478 8.16 -20.52 24.40
CA ASN A 478 8.91 -21.77 24.41
C ASN A 478 8.26 -22.80 23.49
N TYR A 479 9.07 -23.49 22.71
CA TYR A 479 8.64 -24.50 21.76
C TYR A 479 9.29 -25.85 22.01
N LYS A 480 8.55 -26.91 21.68
CA LYS A 480 9.04 -28.28 21.60
C LYS A 480 8.42 -28.93 20.36
N ASN A 481 9.24 -29.38 19.41
CA ASN A 481 8.80 -30.01 18.17
C ASN A 481 7.72 -29.20 17.42
N GLY A 482 7.88 -27.87 17.34
CA GLY A 482 6.96 -26.97 16.66
C GLY A 482 5.72 -26.56 17.46
N GLN A 483 5.55 -27.06 18.69
CA GLN A 483 4.40 -26.78 19.54
C GLN A 483 4.78 -25.87 20.72
N PHE A 484 3.90 -24.94 21.11
CA PHE A 484 4.06 -24.18 22.35
C PHE A 484 4.12 -25.13 23.54
N ASN A 485 5.20 -25.06 24.32
CA ASN A 485 5.42 -25.90 25.48
C ASN A 485 6.29 -25.13 26.49
N GLY A 486 5.68 -24.69 27.59
CA GLY A 486 6.28 -23.83 28.61
C GLY A 486 5.70 -22.41 28.64
N ALA A 487 6.47 -21.47 29.21
CA ALA A 487 6.00 -20.12 29.48
C ALA A 487 5.86 -19.30 28.20
N TYR A 488 4.80 -18.49 28.15
CA TYR A 488 4.51 -17.51 27.11
C TYR A 488 4.28 -16.14 27.75
N LYS A 489 4.96 -15.11 27.21
CA LYS A 489 4.81 -13.71 27.66
C LYS A 489 4.70 -12.79 26.46
N ARG A 490 3.83 -11.79 26.56
CA ARG A 490 3.70 -10.71 25.58
C ARG A 490 3.72 -9.35 26.28
N TYR A 491 4.40 -8.40 25.67
CA TYR A 491 4.58 -7.04 26.15
C TYR A 491 3.99 -6.06 25.13
N ASN A 492 3.65 -4.85 25.55
CA ASN A 492 3.25 -3.75 24.67
C ASN A 492 4.43 -2.90 24.21
N GLU A 493 4.17 -1.92 23.34
CA GLU A 493 5.19 -1.09 22.66
C GLU A 493 6.01 -0.22 23.63
N ILE A 494 5.53 -0.03 24.86
CA ILE A 494 6.25 0.68 25.93
C ILE A 494 6.99 -0.26 26.88
N GLY A 495 7.02 -1.57 26.58
CA GLY A 495 7.75 -2.60 27.33
C GLY A 495 7.03 -3.12 28.58
N LYS A 496 5.72 -2.85 28.75
CA LYS A 496 4.92 -3.41 29.86
C LYS A 496 4.34 -4.77 29.50
N LEU A 497 4.33 -5.70 30.46
CA LEU A 497 3.73 -7.03 30.31
C LEU A 497 2.21 -6.90 30.12
N ILE A 498 1.66 -7.50 29.06
CA ILE A 498 0.23 -7.49 28.74
C ILE A 498 -0.40 -8.88 28.65
N VAL A 499 0.39 -9.95 28.50
CA VAL A 499 -0.10 -11.34 28.60
C VAL A 499 0.96 -12.21 29.27
N GLU A 500 0.53 -13.09 30.16
CA GLU A 500 1.33 -14.20 30.70
C GLU A 500 0.49 -15.49 30.79
N SER A 501 1.04 -16.59 30.29
CA SER A 501 0.42 -17.92 30.34
C SER A 501 1.45 -19.05 30.26
N ASN A 502 0.98 -20.29 30.46
CA ASN A 502 1.76 -21.51 30.26
C ASN A 502 1.05 -22.43 29.28
N TYR A 503 1.84 -23.10 28.45
CA TYR A 503 1.34 -24.05 27.44
C TYR A 503 1.91 -25.45 27.63
N VAL A 504 1.09 -26.45 27.32
CA VAL A 504 1.51 -27.85 27.13
C VAL A 504 0.92 -28.31 25.81
N ASP A 505 1.79 -28.66 24.86
CA ASP A 505 1.42 -29.19 23.53
C ASP A 505 0.36 -28.32 22.80
N ASN A 506 0.62 -27.01 22.73
CA ASN A 506 -0.26 -25.95 22.19
C ASN A 506 -1.51 -25.58 23.01
N GLU A 507 -1.81 -26.30 24.09
CA GLU A 507 -2.95 -26.00 24.94
C GLU A 507 -2.52 -25.18 26.15
N ILE A 508 -3.30 -24.15 26.53
CA ILE A 508 -3.05 -23.41 27.77
C ILE A 508 -3.28 -24.36 28.95
N ASP A 509 -2.33 -24.41 29.89
CA ASP A 509 -2.42 -25.22 31.09
C ASP A 509 -1.91 -24.41 32.30
N GLY A 510 -2.79 -24.16 33.27
CA GLY A 510 -2.52 -23.28 34.41
C GLY A 510 -3.13 -21.88 34.27
N SER A 511 -2.45 -20.86 34.81
CA SER A 511 -2.95 -19.49 34.86
C SER A 511 -2.81 -18.75 33.53
N TYR A 512 -3.82 -17.95 33.18
CA TYR A 512 -3.81 -16.99 32.09
C TYR A 512 -4.13 -15.60 32.63
N LEU A 513 -3.24 -14.65 32.41
CA LEU A 513 -3.41 -13.25 32.80
C LEU A 513 -3.22 -12.36 31.57
N GLU A 514 -4.15 -11.41 31.39
CA GLU A 514 -4.07 -10.36 30.40
C GLU A 514 -4.21 -9.00 31.09
N TYR A 515 -3.43 -8.01 30.67
CA TYR A 515 -3.42 -6.66 31.24
C TYR A 515 -3.78 -5.62 30.19
N TYR A 516 -4.36 -4.51 30.66
CA TYR A 516 -4.39 -3.25 29.93
C TYR A 516 -2.99 -2.66 29.80
N ASP A 517 -2.82 -1.71 28.89
CA ASP A 517 -1.54 -1.07 28.60
C ASP A 517 -0.94 -0.27 29.79
N ASP A 518 -1.73 0.00 30.84
CA ASP A 518 -1.31 0.67 32.07
C ASP A 518 -0.79 -0.34 33.12
N GLY A 519 -1.08 -1.63 32.93
CA GLY A 519 -0.76 -2.74 33.84
C GLY A 519 -1.94 -3.23 34.69
N ASN A 520 -3.14 -2.64 34.57
CA ASN A 520 -4.34 -3.15 35.25
C ASN A 520 -4.79 -4.47 34.62
N ILE A 521 -5.31 -5.41 35.43
CA ILE A 521 -5.80 -6.70 34.93
C ILE A 521 -7.02 -6.45 34.03
N LYS A 522 -6.98 -7.02 32.84
CA LYS A 522 -8.07 -7.06 31.87
C LYS A 522 -8.79 -8.40 31.89
N THR A 523 -8.03 -9.49 31.97
CA THR A 523 -8.58 -10.86 32.00
C THR A 523 -7.80 -11.71 32.98
N GLU A 524 -8.50 -12.50 33.78
CA GLU A 524 -7.93 -13.55 34.63
C GLU A 524 -8.69 -14.86 34.40
N SER A 525 -7.94 -15.93 34.13
CA SER A 525 -8.50 -17.25 33.86
C SER A 525 -7.55 -18.37 34.31
N LYS A 526 -8.12 -19.56 34.53
CA LYS A 526 -7.38 -20.79 34.82
C LYS A 526 -7.83 -21.88 33.85
N TYR A 527 -6.88 -22.63 33.31
CA TYR A 527 -7.12 -23.71 32.37
C TYR A 527 -6.55 -25.04 32.87
N GLU A 528 -7.18 -26.14 32.45
CA GLU A 528 -6.65 -27.49 32.51
C GLU A 528 -6.73 -28.10 31.10
N LYS A 529 -5.58 -28.39 30.48
CA LYS A 529 -5.49 -28.96 29.12
C LYS A 529 -6.40 -28.24 28.11
N GLY A 530 -6.23 -26.92 28.00
CA GLY A 530 -6.97 -26.06 27.09
C GLY A 530 -8.42 -25.78 27.49
N LYS A 531 -8.95 -26.41 28.54
CA LYS A 531 -10.33 -26.19 28.99
C LYS A 531 -10.39 -25.19 30.14
N PRO A 532 -11.20 -24.12 30.04
CA PRO A 532 -11.31 -23.11 31.09
C PRO A 532 -12.00 -23.68 32.34
N LEU A 533 -11.47 -23.30 33.50
CA LEU A 533 -12.02 -23.56 34.83
C LEU A 533 -12.69 -22.32 35.44
N SER A 534 -12.20 -21.13 35.08
CA SER A 534 -12.76 -19.83 35.44
C SER A 534 -12.40 -18.81 34.37
N TYR A 535 -13.25 -17.80 34.12
CA TYR A 535 -12.94 -16.73 33.18
C TYR A 535 -13.60 -15.43 33.66
N ILE A 536 -12.80 -14.42 33.97
CA ILE A 536 -13.25 -13.11 34.45
C ILE A 536 -12.59 -12.03 33.58
N THR A 537 -13.38 -11.13 33.01
CA THR A 537 -12.89 -9.89 32.40
C THR A 537 -13.25 -8.70 33.27
N TYR A 538 -12.41 -7.68 33.23
CA TYR A 538 -12.57 -6.44 33.97
C TYR A 538 -12.65 -5.27 33.01
N HIS A 539 -13.45 -4.26 33.33
CA HIS A 539 -13.41 -2.95 32.72
C HIS A 539 -12.07 -2.25 33.02
N PRO A 540 -11.66 -1.25 32.22
CA PRO A 540 -10.45 -0.46 32.48
C PRO A 540 -10.42 0.26 33.85
N ASN A 541 -11.57 0.40 34.51
CA ASN A 541 -11.68 0.96 35.86
C ASN A 541 -11.51 -0.09 36.99
N GLY A 542 -11.23 -1.35 36.63
CA GLY A 542 -11.03 -2.47 37.55
C GLY A 542 -12.30 -3.17 38.03
N LYS A 543 -13.50 -2.74 37.62
CA LYS A 543 -14.75 -3.46 37.91
C LYS A 543 -14.91 -4.65 36.97
N ILE A 544 -15.61 -5.70 37.39
CA ILE A 544 -15.91 -6.85 36.53
C ILE A 544 -16.73 -6.37 35.34
N GLU A 545 -16.33 -6.78 34.14
CA GLU A 545 -17.07 -6.60 32.88
C GLU A 545 -17.85 -7.86 32.55
N SER A 546 -17.23 -9.04 32.70
CA SER A 546 -17.92 -10.31 32.52
C SER A 546 -17.32 -11.40 33.39
N GLN A 547 -18.14 -12.39 33.73
CA GLN A 547 -17.69 -13.57 34.44
C GLN A 547 -18.43 -14.82 33.94
N ILE A 548 -17.66 -15.85 33.59
CA ILE A 548 -18.18 -17.16 33.21
C ILE A 548 -17.90 -18.17 34.32
N THR A 549 -18.94 -18.90 34.70
CA THR A 549 -18.85 -19.98 35.69
C THR A 549 -18.89 -21.34 34.99
N TYR A 550 -17.95 -22.21 35.36
CA TYR A 550 -17.82 -23.56 34.82
C TYR A 550 -18.10 -24.62 35.89
N LYS A 551 -18.65 -25.76 35.45
CA LYS A 551 -18.73 -26.99 36.23
C LYS A 551 -18.35 -28.17 35.33
N ASP A 552 -17.37 -28.96 35.76
CA ASP A 552 -16.84 -30.10 34.97
C ASP A 552 -16.43 -29.69 33.54
N HIS A 553 -15.80 -28.52 33.39
CA HIS A 553 -15.42 -27.88 32.12
C HIS A 553 -16.57 -27.45 31.20
N LYS A 554 -17.82 -27.47 31.68
CA LYS A 554 -18.99 -27.00 30.93
C LYS A 554 -19.45 -25.67 31.49
N ILE A 555 -19.81 -24.76 30.60
CA ILE A 555 -20.40 -23.48 30.98
C ILE A 555 -21.75 -23.70 31.69
N ILE A 556 -21.97 -23.02 32.80
CA ILE A 556 -23.27 -23.03 33.50
C ILE A 556 -23.93 -21.65 33.54
N SER A 557 -23.13 -20.58 33.60
CA SER A 557 -23.63 -19.21 33.50
C SER A 557 -22.59 -18.25 32.95
N ASN A 558 -23.04 -17.23 32.23
CA ASN A 558 -22.26 -16.08 31.77
C ASN A 558 -22.97 -14.79 32.23
N GLU A 559 -22.28 -13.94 32.98
CA GLU A 559 -22.82 -12.69 33.52
C GLU A 559 -22.00 -11.52 32.97
N SER A 560 -22.67 -10.51 32.39
CA SER A 560 -22.04 -9.28 31.91
C SER A 560 -22.50 -8.08 32.73
N PHE A 561 -21.61 -7.13 32.96
CA PHE A 561 -21.81 -5.99 33.84
C PHE A 561 -21.45 -4.68 33.13
N SER A 562 -22.20 -3.62 33.40
CA SER A 562 -21.92 -2.29 32.88
C SER A 562 -20.64 -1.71 33.47
N PHE A 563 -20.14 -0.61 32.88
CA PHE A 563 -18.94 0.09 33.36
C PHE A 563 -19.07 0.56 34.83
N ASN A 564 -20.29 0.68 35.36
CA ASN A 564 -20.54 1.06 36.75
C ASN A 564 -20.65 -0.16 37.70
N GLY A 565 -20.62 -1.39 37.19
CA GLY A 565 -20.67 -2.65 37.94
C GLY A 565 -22.08 -3.21 38.17
N LYS A 566 -23.08 -2.78 37.40
CA LYS A 566 -24.45 -3.33 37.44
C LYS A 566 -24.59 -4.46 36.42
N LEU A 567 -25.29 -5.53 36.77
CA LEU A 567 -25.57 -6.65 35.86
C LEU A 567 -26.41 -6.15 34.68
N LEU A 568 -25.98 -6.44 33.45
CA LEU A 568 -26.65 -6.10 32.20
C LEU A 568 -27.26 -7.32 31.54
N GLU A 569 -26.56 -8.44 31.55
CA GLU A 569 -27.04 -9.70 31.00
C GLU A 569 -26.60 -10.88 31.85
N LYS A 570 -27.49 -11.87 31.96
CA LYS A 570 -27.18 -13.18 32.53
C LYS A 570 -27.72 -14.30 31.66
N GLU A 571 -26.81 -15.10 31.14
CA GLU A 571 -27.11 -16.30 30.36
C GLU A 571 -26.95 -17.55 31.23
N ASN A 572 -27.88 -18.51 31.13
CA ASN A 572 -27.83 -19.79 31.84
C ASN A 572 -27.85 -20.94 30.83
N TYR A 573 -27.10 -22.01 31.13
CA TYR A 573 -26.91 -23.15 30.23
C TYR A 573 -27.27 -24.49 30.88
N ASP A 574 -27.71 -25.45 30.06
CA ASP A 574 -27.94 -26.83 30.50
C ASP A 574 -26.64 -27.67 30.50
N SER A 575 -26.73 -28.91 30.98
CA SER A 575 -25.60 -29.86 31.00
C SER A 575 -25.03 -30.25 29.62
N LYS A 576 -25.69 -29.86 28.53
CA LYS A 576 -25.28 -30.03 27.13
C LYS A 576 -24.84 -28.70 26.51
N GLU A 577 -24.65 -27.66 27.33
CA GLU A 577 -24.21 -26.32 26.94
C GLU A 577 -25.19 -25.61 26.00
N ASN A 578 -26.46 -26.04 25.99
CA ASN A 578 -27.50 -25.27 25.32
C ASN A 578 -27.91 -24.11 26.22
N LEU A 579 -27.95 -22.90 25.67
CA LEU A 579 -28.58 -21.77 26.31
C LEU A 579 -30.01 -22.16 26.70
N THR A 580 -30.38 -21.93 27.97
CA THR A 580 -31.72 -22.18 28.51
C THR A 580 -32.47 -20.88 28.77
N SER A 581 -31.76 -19.83 29.21
CA SER A 581 -32.31 -18.49 29.35
C SER A 581 -31.26 -17.39 29.20
N SER A 582 -31.67 -16.21 28.71
CA SER A 582 -30.91 -14.95 28.77
C SER A 582 -31.77 -13.88 29.46
N GLU A 583 -31.33 -13.42 30.62
CA GLU A 583 -31.95 -12.36 31.43
C GLU A 583 -31.28 -11.02 31.11
N ASN A 584 -32.06 -10.03 30.68
CA ASN A 584 -31.55 -8.70 30.30
C ASN A 584 -32.01 -7.65 31.31
N TYR A 585 -31.09 -6.79 31.70
CA TYR A 585 -31.25 -5.77 32.73
C TYR A 585 -30.94 -4.39 32.14
N ASP A 586 -31.63 -3.37 32.64
CA ASP A 586 -31.28 -1.99 32.29
C ASP A 586 -30.01 -1.53 33.02
N GLU A 587 -29.47 -0.37 32.62
CA GLU A 587 -28.26 0.23 33.22
C GLU A 587 -28.38 0.55 34.72
N SER A 588 -29.61 0.48 35.29
CA SER A 588 -29.86 0.63 36.73
C SER A 588 -29.93 -0.72 37.47
N GLY A 589 -29.88 -1.84 36.75
CA GLY A 589 -29.90 -3.20 37.27
C GLY A 589 -31.30 -3.80 37.40
N HIS A 590 -32.34 -3.19 36.81
CA HIS A 590 -33.68 -3.78 36.79
C HIS A 590 -33.82 -4.73 35.60
N LYS A 591 -34.25 -5.98 35.86
CA LYS A 591 -34.53 -6.95 34.81
C LYS A 591 -35.78 -6.53 34.03
N TYR A 592 -35.67 -6.35 32.71
CA TYR A 592 -36.82 -5.99 31.88
C TYR A 592 -37.23 -7.10 30.91
N GLN A 593 -36.35 -8.07 30.65
CA GLN A 593 -36.61 -9.13 29.67
C GLN A 593 -35.93 -10.45 30.05
N THR A 594 -36.59 -11.56 29.74
CA THR A 594 -36.01 -12.90 29.82
C THR A 594 -36.35 -13.67 28.56
N HIS A 595 -35.35 -14.14 27.84
CA HIS A 595 -35.48 -15.05 26.71
C HIS A 595 -35.37 -16.49 27.21
N TYR A 596 -36.27 -17.38 26.79
CA TYR A 596 -36.20 -18.81 27.07
C TYR A 596 -35.91 -19.60 25.80
N PHE A 597 -35.09 -20.64 25.95
CA PHE A 597 -34.59 -21.46 24.87
C PHE A 597 -34.80 -22.94 25.17
N LYS A 598 -35.17 -23.72 24.14
CA LYS A 598 -35.33 -25.17 24.23
C LYS A 598 -34.42 -25.84 23.21
N ASN A 599 -33.46 -26.64 23.69
CA ASN A 599 -32.40 -27.23 22.87
C ASN A 599 -31.63 -26.17 22.04
N GLY A 600 -31.32 -25.02 22.67
CA GLY A 600 -30.60 -23.91 22.03
C GLY A 600 -31.40 -23.09 21.03
N LYS A 601 -32.66 -23.44 20.77
CA LYS A 601 -33.56 -22.67 19.90
C LYS A 601 -34.47 -21.78 20.73
N TYR A 602 -34.64 -20.54 20.29
CA TYR A 602 -35.57 -19.59 20.89
C TYR A 602 -36.97 -20.22 21.04
N SER A 603 -37.54 -20.13 22.24
CA SER A 603 -38.85 -20.66 22.59
C SER A 603 -39.87 -19.52 22.75
N HIS A 604 -39.68 -18.65 23.74
CA HIS A 604 -40.49 -17.47 23.98
C HIS A 604 -39.71 -16.44 24.83
N SER A 605 -40.21 -15.21 24.94
CA SER A 605 -39.71 -14.21 25.87
C SER A 605 -40.75 -13.89 26.94
N GLU A 606 -40.31 -13.58 28.15
CA GLU A 606 -41.07 -12.86 29.17
C GLU A 606 -40.52 -11.44 29.27
N PHE A 607 -41.42 -10.46 29.32
CA PHE A 607 -41.06 -9.06 29.50
C PHE A 607 -41.61 -8.59 30.85
N GLN A 608 -40.75 -8.00 31.69
CA GLN A 608 -41.21 -7.24 32.84
C GLN A 608 -41.57 -5.84 32.33
N LEU A 609 -42.86 -5.51 32.40
CA LEU A 609 -43.42 -4.25 31.92
C LEU A 609 -42.85 -3.07 32.72
N VAL A 610 -41.77 -2.48 32.22
CA VAL A 610 -41.41 -1.09 32.49
C VAL A 610 -41.93 -0.28 31.30
N ASN A 611 -43.16 0.21 31.42
CA ASN A 611 -43.91 1.11 30.53
C ASN A 611 -43.79 0.87 29.00
N GLU A 612 -44.83 0.20 28.47
CA GLU A 612 -45.32 0.22 27.07
C GLU A 612 -44.30 0.28 25.91
N ALA A 613 -43.58 -0.82 25.66
CA ALA A 613 -43.12 -1.15 24.31
C ALA A 613 -44.15 -2.09 23.63
N VAL A 614 -45.02 -1.51 22.81
CA VAL A 614 -46.06 -2.28 22.09
C VAL A 614 -45.48 -2.85 20.79
N LEU A 615 -45.39 -4.19 20.71
CA LEU A 615 -45.32 -4.92 19.44
C LEU A 615 -46.59 -4.64 18.63
N LYS A 616 -46.50 -3.81 17.59
CA LYS A 616 -47.56 -3.62 16.59
C LYS A 616 -47.13 -4.18 15.23
N ASN A 617 -47.11 -5.51 15.08
CA ASN A 617 -47.57 -6.11 13.82
C ASN A 617 -47.83 -7.63 13.96
N LYS A 618 -48.99 -8.07 13.45
CA LYS A 618 -49.37 -9.50 13.38
C LYS A 618 -48.88 -10.18 12.09
N ASP A 619 -48.31 -9.44 11.15
CA ASP A 619 -47.72 -9.96 9.92
C ASP A 619 -46.19 -10.07 10.04
N LYS A 620 -45.69 -11.31 10.00
CA LYS A 620 -44.35 -11.76 10.42
C LYS A 620 -43.16 -11.29 9.55
N SER A 621 -43.28 -10.25 8.72
CA SER A 621 -42.23 -9.85 7.76
C SER A 621 -41.54 -8.52 8.07
N PHE A 622 -42.17 -7.56 8.75
CA PHE A 622 -41.59 -6.23 9.05
C PHE A 622 -41.48 -6.01 10.57
N TYR A 623 -40.32 -5.54 11.02
CA TYR A 623 -39.93 -5.37 12.42
C TYR A 623 -39.65 -3.90 12.75
N GLN A 624 -40.13 -3.44 13.91
CA GLN A 624 -39.83 -2.12 14.48
C GLN A 624 -39.57 -2.27 15.99
N ASN A 625 -38.48 -1.66 16.46
CA ASN A 625 -38.10 -1.59 17.87
C ASN A 625 -38.12 -0.12 18.34
N PHE A 626 -38.59 0.13 19.56
CA PHE A 626 -38.74 1.45 20.16
C PHE A 626 -37.97 1.54 21.49
N ASN A 627 -37.42 2.71 21.81
CA ASN A 627 -36.86 2.97 23.12
C ASN A 627 -37.92 3.40 24.16
N ALA A 628 -37.49 3.57 25.42
CA ALA A 628 -38.36 3.92 26.55
C ALA A 628 -39.13 5.25 26.40
N VAL A 629 -38.74 6.13 25.47
CA VAL A 629 -39.43 7.40 25.17
C VAL A 629 -40.27 7.33 23.89
N GLY A 630 -40.42 6.14 23.29
CA GLY A 630 -41.28 5.88 22.13
C GLY A 630 -40.65 6.19 20.77
N ASN A 631 -39.35 6.47 20.69
CA ASN A 631 -38.64 6.65 19.42
C ASN A 631 -38.28 5.29 18.82
N ILE A 632 -38.43 5.13 17.50
CA ILE A 632 -37.92 3.95 16.78
C ILE A 632 -36.39 3.94 16.89
N ILE A 633 -35.80 2.79 17.26
CA ILE A 633 -34.34 2.58 17.33
C ILE A 633 -33.83 1.60 16.27
N ALA A 634 -34.70 0.75 15.72
CA ALA A 634 -34.38 -0.11 14.59
C ALA A 634 -35.64 -0.50 13.82
N GLU A 635 -35.55 -0.60 12.49
CA GLU A 635 -36.62 -1.15 11.65
C GLU A 635 -36.08 -1.86 10.39
N GLY A 636 -36.79 -2.89 9.92
CA GLY A 636 -36.40 -3.65 8.72
C GLY A 636 -37.25 -4.91 8.48
N ASN A 637 -36.91 -5.67 7.45
CA ASN A 637 -37.64 -6.90 7.08
C ASN A 637 -36.89 -8.16 7.50
N PHE A 638 -37.65 -9.22 7.82
CA PHE A 638 -37.16 -10.58 8.04
C PHE A 638 -37.68 -11.56 6.99
N SER A 639 -36.84 -12.51 6.59
CA SER A 639 -37.21 -13.71 5.86
C SER A 639 -36.56 -14.92 6.52
N LYS A 640 -37.35 -15.97 6.81
CA LYS A 640 -36.87 -17.20 7.50
C LYS A 640 -36.04 -16.90 8.77
N SER A 641 -36.47 -15.94 9.58
CA SER A 641 -35.79 -15.49 10.81
C SER A 641 -34.42 -14.83 10.61
N LYS A 642 -34.09 -14.39 9.38
CA LYS A 642 -32.88 -13.60 9.08
C LYS A 642 -33.24 -12.21 8.54
N PRO A 643 -32.45 -11.17 8.84
CA PRO A 643 -32.67 -9.83 8.28
C PRO A 643 -32.46 -9.86 6.76
N VAL A 644 -33.31 -9.19 5.99
CA VAL A 644 -33.18 -9.10 4.52
C VAL A 644 -33.46 -7.67 4.04
N GLY A 645 -32.78 -7.25 2.98
CA GLY A 645 -32.94 -5.90 2.41
C GLY A 645 -32.39 -4.80 3.32
N GLU A 646 -32.89 -3.58 3.18
CA GLU A 646 -32.44 -2.43 3.97
C GLU A 646 -33.04 -2.46 5.39
N TRP A 647 -32.17 -2.31 6.38
CA TRP A 647 -32.46 -2.06 7.78
C TRP A 647 -31.99 -0.65 8.16
N LYS A 648 -32.78 0.04 8.98
CA LYS A 648 -32.44 1.37 9.50
C LYS A 648 -32.28 1.31 11.01
N TYR A 649 -31.23 1.94 11.50
CA TYR A 649 -30.93 2.07 12.92
C TYR A 649 -30.92 3.54 13.29
N TYR A 650 -31.49 3.86 14.44
CA TYR A 650 -31.65 5.22 14.92
C TYR A 650 -31.03 5.38 16.30
N ASP A 651 -30.62 6.59 16.64
CA ASP A 651 -30.15 6.92 17.99
C ASP A 651 -31.32 7.02 18.99
N ALA A 652 -31.01 7.28 20.26
CA ALA A 652 -32.02 7.44 21.31
C ALA A 652 -33.01 8.61 21.06
N LEU A 653 -32.67 9.54 20.19
CA LEU A 653 -33.50 10.69 19.83
C LEU A 653 -34.34 10.45 18.56
N GLY A 654 -34.15 9.30 17.89
CA GLY A 654 -34.83 8.91 16.66
C GLY A 654 -34.16 9.43 15.38
N TYR A 655 -32.92 9.92 15.45
CA TYR A 655 -32.14 10.29 14.26
C TYR A 655 -31.52 9.06 13.62
N LEU A 656 -31.55 8.97 12.29
CA LEU A 656 -30.97 7.86 11.54
C LEU A 656 -29.45 7.81 11.78
N LYS A 657 -28.97 6.73 12.41
CA LYS A 657 -27.54 6.44 12.66
C LYS A 657 -26.93 5.65 11.52
N SER A 658 -27.65 4.67 10.97
CA SER A 658 -27.14 3.86 9.87
C SER A 658 -28.23 3.17 9.07
N LYS A 659 -27.85 2.82 7.84
CA LYS A 659 -28.57 1.92 6.95
C LYS A 659 -27.69 0.72 6.67
N THR A 660 -28.22 -0.48 6.88
CA THR A 660 -27.54 -1.73 6.58
C THR A 660 -28.33 -2.50 5.55
N THR A 661 -27.70 -2.88 4.45
CA THR A 661 -28.32 -3.73 3.43
C THR A 661 -27.87 -5.17 3.62
N PHE A 662 -28.83 -6.09 3.76
CA PHE A 662 -28.59 -7.53 3.86
C PHE A 662 -29.03 -8.28 2.60
N ASP A 663 -28.35 -9.36 2.26
CA ASP A 663 -28.80 -10.32 1.25
C ASP A 663 -29.95 -11.21 1.76
N ASN A 664 -30.37 -12.19 0.96
CA ASN A 664 -31.46 -13.11 1.34
C ASN A 664 -31.07 -14.14 2.41
N ASP A 665 -29.77 -14.27 2.70
CA ASP A 665 -29.20 -15.20 3.66
C ASP A 665 -28.77 -14.50 4.97
N GLY A 666 -29.07 -13.21 5.11
CA GLY A 666 -28.77 -12.38 6.28
C GLY A 666 -27.34 -11.87 6.35
N ASN A 667 -26.58 -11.95 5.26
CA ASN A 667 -25.22 -11.42 5.21
C ASN A 667 -25.20 -9.94 4.87
N TYR A 668 -24.24 -9.20 5.42
CA TYR A 668 -24.01 -7.79 5.11
C TYR A 668 -23.60 -7.63 3.64
N LEU A 669 -24.20 -6.64 2.96
CA LEU A 669 -23.79 -6.19 1.62
C LEU A 669 -23.19 -4.79 1.66
N LYS A 670 -23.81 -3.88 2.43
CA LYS A 670 -23.38 -2.48 2.55
C LYS A 670 -23.86 -1.89 3.87
N VAL A 671 -23.02 -1.08 4.50
CA VAL A 671 -23.40 -0.20 5.61
C VAL A 671 -23.14 1.23 5.20
N GLU A 672 -24.11 2.11 5.45
CA GLU A 672 -23.96 3.57 5.38
C GLU A 672 -24.31 4.15 6.74
N ALA A 673 -23.36 4.81 7.39
CA ALA A 673 -23.57 5.52 8.64
C ALA A 673 -23.82 7.01 8.39
N PHE A 674 -24.52 7.64 9.33
CA PHE A 674 -24.89 9.04 9.29
C PHE A 674 -24.63 9.69 10.65
N LEU A 675 -24.17 10.94 10.60
CA LEU A 675 -24.10 11.81 11.77
C LEU A 675 -25.52 12.24 12.17
N ASN A 676 -25.71 12.70 13.41
CA ASN A 676 -27.02 13.12 13.93
C ASN A 676 -27.66 14.28 13.15
N ASN A 677 -26.88 15.03 12.35
CA ASN A 677 -27.39 16.07 11.45
C ASN A 677 -27.86 15.54 10.08
N GLY A 678 -27.80 14.22 9.85
CA GLY A 678 -28.20 13.55 8.61
C GLY A 678 -27.13 13.50 7.52
N HIS A 679 -25.94 14.07 7.74
CA HIS A 679 -24.81 13.93 6.81
C HIS A 679 -24.25 12.51 6.87
N LYS A 680 -23.76 12.00 5.74
CA LYS A 680 -23.03 10.72 5.72
C LYS A 680 -21.79 10.82 6.59
N ASP A 681 -21.55 9.74 7.35
CA ASP A 681 -20.39 9.55 8.22
C ASP A 681 -19.39 8.62 7.53
N TYR A 682 -19.77 7.37 7.26
CA TYR A 682 -18.98 6.47 6.42
C TYR A 682 -19.86 5.55 5.57
N SER A 683 -19.27 4.95 4.55
CA SER A 683 -19.89 3.86 3.79
C SER A 683 -18.88 2.76 3.52
N VAL A 684 -19.31 1.51 3.66
CA VAL A 684 -18.47 0.33 3.46
C VAL A 684 -19.27 -0.80 2.81
N SER A 685 -18.62 -1.51 1.90
CA SER A 685 -19.15 -2.72 1.27
C SER A 685 -18.63 -3.98 1.94
N TYR A 686 -19.45 -5.02 1.90
CA TYR A 686 -19.13 -6.31 2.50
C TYR A 686 -19.28 -7.43 1.48
N LYS A 687 -18.50 -8.48 1.68
CA LYS A 687 -18.66 -9.77 1.04
C LYS A 687 -18.41 -10.84 2.11
N ASP A 688 -19.33 -11.80 2.23
CA ASP A 688 -19.25 -12.87 3.22
C ASP A 688 -19.03 -12.35 4.66
N ASN A 689 -19.74 -11.27 5.01
CA ASN A 689 -19.67 -10.56 6.30
C ASN A 689 -18.31 -9.93 6.65
N SER A 690 -17.39 -9.83 5.69
CA SER A 690 -16.10 -9.14 5.83
C SER A 690 -16.04 -7.90 4.94
N TYR A 691 -15.28 -6.87 5.34
CA TYR A 691 -15.07 -5.69 4.50
C TYR A 691 -14.48 -6.09 3.14
N ASN A 692 -15.07 -5.56 2.07
CA ASN A 692 -14.64 -5.89 0.71
C ASN A 692 -14.99 -4.76 -0.27
N GLY A 693 -13.98 -4.29 -0.99
CA GLY A 693 -14.07 -3.16 -1.90
C GLY A 693 -13.75 -1.83 -1.23
N LEU A 694 -14.42 -0.76 -1.67
CA LEU A 694 -14.14 0.60 -1.24
C LEU A 694 -14.81 0.94 0.10
N PHE A 695 -14.01 1.43 1.04
CA PHE A 695 -14.44 2.15 2.23
C PHE A 695 -14.31 3.65 1.97
N GLN A 696 -15.29 4.43 2.39
CA GLN A 696 -15.27 5.88 2.29
C GLN A 696 -15.74 6.50 3.61
N ASP A 697 -14.92 7.38 4.16
CA ASP A 697 -15.29 8.27 5.25
C ASP A 697 -15.74 9.61 4.68
N PHE A 698 -16.69 10.26 5.33
CA PHE A 698 -17.29 11.50 4.88
C PHE A 698 -17.28 12.54 6.00
N TRP A 699 -16.98 13.77 5.62
CA TRP A 699 -17.23 14.93 6.45
C TRP A 699 -18.12 15.90 5.67
N ASN A 700 -19.27 16.25 6.24
CA ASN A 700 -20.23 17.17 5.60
C ASN A 700 -20.63 16.73 4.18
N ASN A 701 -20.87 15.42 3.98
CA ASN A 701 -21.17 14.78 2.68
C ASN A 701 -20.05 14.83 1.62
N GLN A 702 -18.85 15.29 1.96
CA GLN A 702 -17.66 15.19 1.11
C GLN A 702 -16.79 14.04 1.60
N VAL A 703 -16.15 13.32 0.67
CA VAL A 703 -15.26 12.21 1.03
C VAL A 703 -14.03 12.78 1.75
N LYS A 704 -13.82 12.37 3.00
CA LYS A 704 -12.68 12.75 3.83
C LYS A 704 -11.51 11.80 3.64
N TYR A 705 -11.79 10.50 3.50
CA TYR A 705 -10.78 9.57 3.01
C TYR A 705 -11.37 8.31 2.39
N THR A 706 -10.55 7.61 1.59
CA THR A 706 -10.87 6.33 0.97
C THR A 706 -9.85 5.26 1.32
N GLN A 707 -10.30 4.01 1.39
CA GLN A 707 -9.47 2.83 1.60
C GLN A 707 -10.05 1.66 0.79
N TYR A 708 -9.19 0.71 0.41
CA TYR A 708 -9.62 -0.52 -0.26
C TYR A 708 -9.40 -1.72 0.65
N TYR A 709 -10.42 -2.59 0.69
CA TYR A 709 -10.41 -3.84 1.43
C TYR A 709 -10.55 -5.02 0.48
N ASP A 710 -9.87 -6.11 0.77
CA ASP A 710 -10.12 -7.43 0.18
C ASP A 710 -10.22 -8.51 1.28
N ALA A 711 -10.14 -9.79 0.91
CA ALA A 711 -10.24 -10.90 1.86
C ALA A 711 -9.14 -10.90 2.93
N ASN A 712 -8.02 -10.20 2.71
CA ASN A 712 -6.89 -10.11 3.63
C ASN A 712 -6.92 -8.82 4.49
N GLY A 713 -7.95 -7.98 4.34
CA GLY A 713 -8.07 -6.69 5.02
C GLY A 713 -7.73 -5.51 4.12
N LEU A 714 -7.06 -4.48 4.65
CA LEU A 714 -6.63 -3.32 3.88
C LEU A 714 -5.60 -3.71 2.81
N ASN A 715 -5.95 -3.49 1.55
CA ASN A 715 -5.09 -3.78 0.42
C ASN A 715 -5.42 -2.85 -0.75
N GLY A 716 -4.48 -1.97 -1.09
CA GLY A 716 -4.65 -0.91 -2.08
C GLY A 716 -4.43 0.50 -1.51
N PRO A 717 -4.78 1.54 -2.27
CA PRO A 717 -4.48 2.92 -1.91
C PRO A 717 -5.37 3.44 -0.78
N GLU A 718 -4.79 4.29 0.06
CA GLU A 718 -5.50 5.15 1.00
C GLU A 718 -5.26 6.61 0.61
N ILE A 719 -6.35 7.36 0.44
CA ILE A 719 -6.29 8.80 0.11
C ILE A 719 -7.06 9.58 1.15
N LEU A 720 -6.38 10.51 1.83
CA LEU A 720 -6.97 11.48 2.74
C LEU A 720 -7.17 12.82 2.01
N TYR A 721 -8.28 13.49 2.27
CA TYR A 721 -8.67 14.77 1.69
C TYR A 721 -8.90 15.82 2.77
N TYR A 722 -8.56 17.07 2.44
CA TYR A 722 -9.07 18.24 3.15
C TYR A 722 -10.58 18.38 2.92
N ASP A 723 -11.31 19.10 3.79
CA ASP A 723 -12.75 19.35 3.63
C ASP A 723 -13.06 20.06 2.29
N ASN A 724 -12.11 20.83 1.75
CA ASN A 724 -12.20 21.44 0.43
C ASN A 724 -12.05 20.45 -0.76
N GLY A 725 -11.79 19.17 -0.50
CA GLY A 725 -11.68 18.09 -1.49
C GLY A 725 -10.28 17.90 -2.12
N LYS A 726 -9.29 18.72 -1.73
CA LYS A 726 -7.90 18.55 -2.15
C LYS A 726 -7.26 17.37 -1.43
N ILE A 727 -6.33 16.68 -2.10
CA ILE A 727 -5.61 15.55 -1.51
C ILE A 727 -4.69 16.09 -0.41
N GLN A 728 -4.83 15.54 0.80
CA GLN A 728 -3.94 15.78 1.93
C GLN A 728 -2.85 14.70 1.99
N THR A 729 -3.21 13.44 1.80
CA THR A 729 -2.27 12.31 1.86
C THR A 729 -2.62 11.26 0.82
N ASN A 730 -1.61 10.64 0.24
CA ASN A 730 -1.75 9.45 -0.60
C ASN A 730 -0.78 8.38 -0.11
N SER A 731 -1.26 7.17 0.14
CA SER A 731 -0.48 6.08 0.69
C SER A 731 -1.01 4.73 0.22
N PHE A 732 -0.30 3.63 0.52
CA PHE A 732 -0.64 2.32 0.00
C PHE A 732 -0.51 1.23 1.06
N TYR A 733 -1.53 0.37 1.15
CA TYR A 733 -1.53 -0.77 2.05
C TYR A 733 -1.37 -2.08 1.28
N ILE A 734 -0.59 -3.00 1.84
CA ILE A 734 -0.49 -4.40 1.42
C ILE A 734 -0.76 -5.25 2.67
N ASN A 735 -1.86 -6.00 2.67
CA ASN A 735 -2.25 -6.89 3.78
C ASN A 735 -2.23 -6.20 5.17
N ASN A 736 -2.84 -5.01 5.26
CA ASN A 736 -2.88 -4.15 6.45
C ASN A 736 -1.57 -3.46 6.85
N ASN A 737 -0.50 -3.61 6.08
CA ASN A 737 0.74 -2.87 6.29
C ASN A 737 0.84 -1.72 5.30
N LEU A 738 1.16 -0.53 5.82
CA LEU A 738 1.51 0.62 5.01
C LEU A 738 2.91 0.41 4.42
N GLU A 739 2.98 0.41 3.10
CA GLU A 739 4.16 0.11 2.28
C GLU A 739 4.41 1.22 1.25
N ASN A 740 5.60 1.24 0.65
CA ASN A 740 6.00 2.15 -0.42
C ASN A 740 6.00 3.64 0.00
N ASP A 741 5.94 4.54 -0.97
CA ASP A 741 5.94 5.98 -0.73
C ASP A 741 4.56 6.46 -0.22
N LYS A 742 4.57 7.18 0.91
CA LYS A 742 3.46 7.99 1.40
C LYS A 742 3.71 9.47 1.10
N TYR A 743 2.80 10.09 0.37
CA TYR A 743 2.88 11.50 -0.03
C TYR A 743 1.97 12.35 0.85
N VAL A 744 2.46 13.50 1.32
CA VAL A 744 1.72 14.47 2.13
C VAL A 744 1.77 15.84 1.45
N TYR A 745 0.59 16.42 1.22
CA TYR A 745 0.40 17.68 0.52
C TYR A 745 -0.21 18.73 1.45
N THR A 746 0.09 20.00 1.20
CA THR A 746 -0.53 21.13 1.90
C THR A 746 -1.89 21.49 1.28
N GLN A 747 -2.70 22.32 1.95
CA GLN A 747 -3.96 22.85 1.37
C GLN A 747 -3.72 23.68 0.10
N ASN A 748 -2.51 24.20 -0.13
CA ASN A 748 -2.10 24.81 -1.42
C ASN A 748 -1.60 23.81 -2.47
N GLU A 749 -1.83 22.50 -2.27
CA GLU A 749 -1.49 21.40 -3.21
C GLU A 749 0.02 21.25 -3.45
N LYS A 750 0.86 21.83 -2.58
CA LYS A 750 2.30 21.62 -2.62
C LYS A 750 2.64 20.29 -1.96
N LEU A 751 3.45 19.46 -2.63
CA LEU A 751 4.06 18.32 -1.98
C LEU A 751 4.95 18.84 -0.85
N TYR A 752 4.63 18.47 0.38
CA TYR A 752 5.37 18.88 1.57
C TYR A 752 6.37 17.81 1.99
N ARG A 753 5.92 16.55 2.04
CA ARG A 753 6.71 15.43 2.54
C ARG A 753 6.41 14.15 1.77
N LYS A 754 7.44 13.34 1.53
CA LYS A 754 7.33 11.96 1.05
C LYS A 754 8.02 11.04 2.05
N ASP A 755 7.30 10.09 2.63
CA ASP A 755 7.82 9.11 3.57
C ASP A 755 7.96 7.76 2.84
N LEU A 756 9.15 7.15 2.87
CA LEU A 756 9.33 5.76 2.43
C LEU A 756 8.90 4.83 3.57
N MET A 757 7.83 4.08 3.37
CA MET A 757 7.25 3.17 4.35
C MET A 757 7.63 1.73 4.06
N SER A 758 7.87 0.94 5.12
CA SER A 758 7.93 -0.51 5.04
C SER A 758 7.44 -1.14 6.34
N GLU A 759 6.49 -2.07 6.28
CA GLU A 759 5.85 -2.71 7.43
C GLU A 759 5.30 -1.71 8.46
N ASN A 760 4.65 -0.63 8.01
CA ASN A 760 4.20 0.52 8.82
C ASN A 760 5.31 1.40 9.44
N LEU A 761 6.59 1.12 9.15
CA LEU A 761 7.72 1.86 9.68
C LEU A 761 8.22 2.89 8.66
N ILE A 762 8.56 4.09 9.14
CA ILE A 762 9.20 5.12 8.32
C ILE A 762 10.68 4.77 8.16
N ILE A 763 11.12 4.53 6.92
CA ILE A 763 12.52 4.30 6.56
C ILE A 763 13.24 5.63 6.39
N SER A 764 12.65 6.55 5.62
CA SER A 764 13.16 7.89 5.39
C SER A 764 12.03 8.89 5.11
N SER A 765 12.28 10.17 5.36
CA SER A 765 11.37 11.26 4.99
C SER A 765 12.10 12.28 4.13
N THR A 766 11.53 12.62 2.98
CA THR A 766 11.99 13.69 2.09
C THR A 766 11.06 14.90 2.18
N TYR A 767 11.61 16.07 2.51
CA TYR A 767 10.89 17.34 2.66
C TYR A 767 11.12 18.26 1.45
N TYR A 768 10.06 18.88 0.95
CA TYR A 768 10.07 19.57 -0.35
C TYR A 768 9.84 21.09 -0.30
N LEU A 769 9.48 21.67 0.85
CA LEU A 769 9.20 23.11 0.97
C LEU A 769 10.47 24.00 1.07
N GLY A 770 11.65 23.47 0.73
CA GLY A 770 12.91 24.22 0.63
C GLY A 770 13.35 24.44 -0.82
N GLU A 771 14.48 25.14 -1.03
CA GLU A 771 15.05 25.34 -2.38
C GLU A 771 15.38 24.01 -3.09
N LYS A 772 15.79 23.02 -2.30
CA LYS A 772 16.06 21.65 -2.75
C LYS A 772 15.43 20.66 -1.77
N PRO A 773 14.93 19.52 -2.25
CA PRO A 773 14.45 18.47 -1.37
C PRO A 773 15.55 18.01 -0.40
N TYR A 774 15.18 17.78 0.85
CA TYR A 774 16.08 17.27 1.90
C TYR A 774 15.54 15.94 2.44
N THR A 775 16.38 14.91 2.45
CA THR A 775 16.02 13.57 2.95
C THR A 775 16.69 13.29 4.27
N PHE A 776 15.91 12.85 5.27
CA PHE A 776 16.41 12.31 6.53
C PHE A 776 16.13 10.81 6.60
N GLU A 777 17.19 10.02 6.57
CA GLU A 777 17.15 8.57 6.80
C GLU A 777 16.92 8.27 8.28
N PHE A 778 15.88 7.51 8.63
CA PHE A 778 15.65 7.05 10.01
C PHE A 778 16.32 5.70 10.27
N ALA A 779 16.30 4.82 9.26
CA ALA A 779 16.79 3.45 9.37
C ALA A 779 18.19 3.37 10.03
N GLY A 780 18.31 2.52 11.05
CA GLY A 780 19.56 2.24 11.77
C GLY A 780 20.06 3.33 12.72
N LYS A 781 19.42 4.50 12.78
CA LYS A 781 19.90 5.61 13.64
C LYS A 781 19.63 5.38 15.12
N ASN A 782 20.63 5.70 15.94
CA ASN A 782 20.59 5.63 17.40
C ASN A 782 21.21 6.91 17.99
N GLY A 783 20.53 7.57 18.92
CA GLY A 783 20.96 8.82 19.56
C GLY A 783 20.09 10.04 19.23
N ASN A 784 20.62 11.24 19.48
CA ASN A 784 19.90 12.50 19.25
C ASN A 784 20.24 13.09 17.89
N PHE A 785 19.23 13.46 17.12
CA PHE A 785 19.38 14.02 15.78
C PHE A 785 18.56 15.29 15.61
N THR A 786 19.08 16.22 14.81
CA THR A 786 18.33 17.39 14.36
C THR A 786 18.19 17.35 12.85
N TYR A 787 17.00 17.64 12.35
CA TYR A 787 16.70 17.66 10.92
C TYR A 787 15.65 18.71 10.58
N ASN A 788 15.66 19.17 9.33
CA ASN A 788 14.82 20.28 8.88
C ASN A 788 13.49 19.74 8.35
N GLU A 789 12.41 20.37 8.77
CA GLU A 789 11.06 20.14 8.23
C GLU A 789 10.75 21.15 7.12
N THR A 790 11.16 22.40 7.33
CA THR A 790 11.18 23.49 6.35
C THR A 790 12.49 24.26 6.53
N PRO A 791 12.85 25.24 5.69
CA PRO A 791 14.06 26.03 5.87
C PRO A 791 14.16 26.77 7.22
N ILE A 792 13.04 26.99 7.91
CA ILE A 792 12.97 27.73 9.18
C ILE A 792 12.50 26.87 10.36
N VAL A 793 12.09 25.62 10.11
CA VAL A 793 11.55 24.71 11.13
C VAL A 793 12.46 23.49 11.28
N PHE A 794 12.87 23.21 12.51
CA PHE A 794 13.78 22.12 12.87
C PHE A 794 13.11 21.17 13.86
N LYS A 795 13.33 19.87 13.68
CA LYS A 795 12.97 18.82 14.64
C LYS A 795 14.22 18.27 15.29
N THR A 796 14.21 18.19 16.62
CA THR A 796 15.22 17.45 17.39
C THR A 796 14.58 16.20 17.97
N ALA A 797 15.09 15.03 17.60
CA ALA A 797 14.49 13.73 17.91
C ALA A 797 15.51 12.80 18.58
N THR A 798 15.06 12.06 19.60
CA THR A 798 15.80 10.92 20.15
C THR A 798 15.38 9.65 19.41
N LEU A 799 16.32 8.94 18.80
CA LEU A 799 16.07 7.73 18.02
C LEU A 799 16.74 6.49 18.62
N LYS A 800 16.06 5.34 18.51
CA LYS A 800 16.59 4.01 18.80
C LYS A 800 16.17 3.06 17.67
N ASN A 801 17.14 2.48 16.95
CA ASN A 801 16.92 1.72 15.71
C ASN A 801 16.00 2.42 14.69
N GLY A 802 16.14 3.75 14.58
CA GLY A 802 15.32 4.59 13.71
C GLY A 802 13.91 4.90 14.21
N GLN A 803 13.50 4.38 15.37
CA GLN A 803 12.22 4.75 16.00
C GLN A 803 12.39 5.92 16.95
N LEU A 804 11.40 6.81 17.02
CA LEU A 804 11.32 7.81 18.08
C LEU A 804 11.24 7.10 19.44
N HIS A 805 12.20 7.38 20.31
CA HIS A 805 12.31 6.81 21.65
C HIS A 805 12.92 7.87 22.58
N GLY A 806 12.07 8.67 23.22
CA GLY A 806 12.42 9.85 23.99
C GLY A 806 11.71 11.09 23.47
N SER A 807 12.37 12.25 23.57
CA SER A 807 11.75 13.53 23.22
C SER A 807 11.87 13.84 21.72
N LEU A 808 10.78 14.37 21.16
CA LEU A 808 10.72 15.06 19.88
C LEU A 808 10.38 16.53 20.12
N ILE A 809 11.22 17.45 19.65
CA ILE A 809 11.01 18.89 19.84
C ILE A 809 11.00 19.57 18.47
N LYS A 810 9.89 20.23 18.13
CA LYS A 810 9.75 21.05 16.93
C LYS A 810 9.96 22.52 17.29
N LYS A 811 10.92 23.18 16.63
CA LYS A 811 11.27 24.59 16.85
C LYS A 811 11.34 25.36 15.55
N ALA A 812 11.20 26.67 15.65
CA ALA A 812 11.51 27.57 14.56
C ALA A 812 12.19 28.83 15.12
N GLY A 813 13.49 28.99 14.83
CA GLY A 813 14.37 29.84 15.65
C GLY A 813 14.35 29.40 17.13
N ASP A 814 14.18 30.35 18.04
CA ASP A 814 14.06 30.09 19.48
C ASP A 814 12.65 29.68 19.92
N LEU A 815 11.65 29.82 19.05
CA LEU A 815 10.27 29.46 19.33
C LEU A 815 10.11 27.94 19.33
N VAL A 816 9.71 27.38 20.47
CA VAL A 816 9.32 25.96 20.58
C VAL A 816 7.86 25.83 20.22
N LEU A 817 7.54 25.14 19.13
CA LEU A 817 6.16 24.92 18.67
C LEU A 817 5.55 23.68 19.33
N MET A 818 6.34 22.62 19.51
CA MET A 818 5.87 21.35 20.07
C MET A 818 6.99 20.64 20.81
N LYS A 819 6.62 19.96 21.90
CA LYS A 819 7.42 18.98 22.62
C LYS A 819 6.57 17.74 22.82
N GLU A 820 7.02 16.66 22.22
CA GLU A 820 6.41 15.35 22.34
C GLU A 820 7.38 14.35 22.97
N ASN A 821 6.83 13.28 23.53
CA ASN A 821 7.56 12.13 24.05
C ASN A 821 7.01 10.84 23.43
N TYR A 822 7.94 9.97 23.06
CA TYR A 822 7.67 8.73 22.35
C TYR A 822 8.40 7.55 23.00
N THR A 823 7.80 6.37 22.91
CA THR A 823 8.49 5.10 23.12
C THR A 823 8.15 4.22 21.93
N ASN A 824 9.16 3.75 21.19
CA ASN A 824 8.97 2.92 20.00
C ASN A 824 7.97 3.52 18.99
N ASN A 825 8.14 4.80 18.63
CA ASN A 825 7.23 5.57 17.74
C ASN A 825 5.79 5.77 18.26
N VAL A 826 5.49 5.35 19.49
CA VAL A 826 4.17 5.53 20.12
C VAL A 826 4.22 6.70 21.10
N LEU A 827 3.26 7.63 21.01
CA LEU A 827 3.15 8.76 21.93
C LEU A 827 3.03 8.24 23.37
N HIS A 828 3.94 8.67 24.24
CA HIS A 828 3.98 8.25 25.64
C HIS A 828 4.56 9.35 26.54
N GLY A 829 3.87 9.65 27.64
CA GLY A 829 4.21 10.72 28.58
C GLY A 829 3.57 12.06 28.22
N LYS A 830 4.16 13.14 28.76
CA LYS A 830 3.65 14.51 28.62
C LYS A 830 3.89 15.06 27.21
N GLN A 831 2.84 15.64 26.63
CA GLN A 831 2.88 16.35 25.35
C GLN A 831 2.54 17.83 25.58
N ILE A 832 3.24 18.74 24.90
CA ILE A 832 3.04 20.19 25.01
C ILE A 832 3.11 20.82 23.62
N TYR A 833 2.11 21.64 23.29
CA TYR A 833 2.06 22.41 22.05
C TYR A 833 1.89 23.88 22.39
N ASN A 834 2.61 24.74 21.68
CA ASN A 834 2.60 26.17 21.88
C ASN A 834 2.11 26.89 20.62
N ALA A 835 1.38 27.99 20.82
CA ALA A 835 1.06 28.94 19.77
C ALA A 835 2.34 29.66 19.27
N PRO A 836 2.28 30.35 18.11
CA PRO A 836 3.36 31.22 17.65
C PRO A 836 3.74 32.33 18.63
N THR A 837 2.85 32.66 19.57
CA THR A 837 3.12 33.57 20.71
C THR A 837 4.07 32.98 21.77
N GLY A 838 4.39 31.69 21.68
CA GLY A 838 5.15 30.94 22.69
C GLY A 838 4.33 30.50 23.90
N LYS A 839 3.01 30.77 23.92
CA LYS A 839 2.11 30.33 25.00
C LYS A 839 1.63 28.90 24.75
N VAL A 840 1.50 28.13 25.82
CA VAL A 840 0.96 26.76 25.76
C VAL A 840 -0.49 26.81 25.30
N ILE A 841 -0.83 26.03 24.27
CA ILE A 841 -2.21 25.83 23.75
C ILE A 841 -2.76 24.45 24.08
N PHE A 842 -1.89 23.48 24.37
CA PHE A 842 -2.30 22.15 24.81
C PHE A 842 -1.20 21.53 25.70
N GLU A 843 -1.61 20.93 26.82
CA GLU A 843 -0.79 19.99 27.57
C GLU A 843 -1.62 18.75 27.96
N GLY A 844 -1.06 17.55 27.82
CA GLY A 844 -1.74 16.31 28.18
C GLY A 844 -0.78 15.14 28.37
N GLU A 845 -1.24 14.10 29.06
CA GLU A 845 -0.50 12.86 29.30
C GLU A 845 -1.03 11.73 28.41
N PHE A 846 -0.12 10.92 27.89
CA PHE A 846 -0.44 9.81 26.98
C PHE A 846 0.20 8.51 27.46
N VAL A 847 -0.55 7.41 27.35
CA VAL A 847 -0.06 6.05 27.62
C VAL A 847 -0.36 5.21 26.40
N SER A 848 0.69 4.63 25.79
CA SER A 848 0.59 3.81 24.57
C SER A 848 -0.29 4.45 23.49
N GLY A 849 -0.02 5.70 23.16
CA GLY A 849 -0.69 6.44 22.09
C GLY A 849 -2.07 7.02 22.46
N LYS A 850 -2.62 6.68 23.63
CA LYS A 850 -3.94 7.14 24.07
C LYS A 850 -3.81 8.20 25.15
N GLN A 851 -4.60 9.27 25.06
CA GLN A 851 -4.71 10.23 26.16
C GLN A 851 -5.14 9.53 27.44
N HIS A 852 -4.42 9.78 28.53
CA HIS A 852 -4.67 9.17 29.83
C HIS A 852 -4.27 10.13 30.94
N GLY A 853 -5.19 10.44 31.86
CA GLY A 853 -5.02 11.48 32.87
C GLY A 853 -5.60 12.83 32.45
N SER A 854 -5.13 13.92 33.06
CA SER A 854 -5.68 15.26 32.84
C SER A 854 -5.04 15.96 31.64
N SER A 855 -5.87 16.45 30.73
CA SER A 855 -5.50 17.26 29.59
C SER A 855 -6.07 18.66 29.72
N LYS A 856 -5.30 19.67 29.35
CA LYS A 856 -5.71 21.09 29.38
C LYS A 856 -5.49 21.73 28.02
N TYR A 857 -6.48 22.51 27.61
CA TYR A 857 -6.53 23.21 26.34
C TYR A 857 -6.65 24.70 26.61
N TYR A 858 -5.83 25.50 25.93
CA TYR A 858 -5.77 26.94 26.09
C TYR A 858 -6.02 27.64 24.75
N ASP A 859 -6.30 28.93 24.81
CA ASP A 859 -6.28 29.78 23.62
C ASP A 859 -4.86 30.28 23.29
N ASP A 860 -4.74 31.01 22.19
CA ASP A 860 -3.46 31.51 21.68
C ASP A 860 -2.71 32.48 22.61
N LEU A 861 -3.39 32.98 23.65
CA LEU A 861 -2.81 33.83 24.69
C LEU A 861 -2.46 33.03 25.96
N GLY A 862 -2.75 31.73 25.99
CA GLY A 862 -2.49 30.83 27.12
C GLY A 862 -3.56 30.86 28.21
N ASN A 863 -4.77 31.37 27.91
CA ASN A 863 -5.90 31.31 28.84
C ASN A 863 -6.63 29.98 28.70
N LEU A 864 -6.99 29.36 29.84
CA LEU A 864 -7.60 28.03 29.86
C LEU A 864 -8.97 28.06 29.17
N LYS A 865 -9.18 27.20 28.17
CA LYS A 865 -10.46 27.00 27.48
C LYS A 865 -11.25 25.87 28.13
N HIS A 866 -10.60 24.73 28.32
CA HIS A 866 -11.19 23.60 29.04
C HIS A 866 -10.12 22.65 29.53
N ASN A 867 -10.48 21.84 30.51
CA ASN A 867 -9.73 20.66 30.92
C ASN A 867 -10.65 19.45 30.97
N SER A 868 -10.04 18.27 30.81
CA SER A 868 -10.75 17.01 30.92
C SER A 868 -9.84 15.89 31.36
N ASN A 869 -10.45 14.84 31.92
CA ASN A 869 -9.75 13.63 32.30
C ASN A 869 -10.07 12.52 31.31
N TYR A 870 -9.02 11.86 30.85
CA TYR A 870 -9.11 10.77 29.89
C TYR A 870 -8.71 9.46 30.56
N VAL A 871 -9.45 8.41 30.25
CA VAL A 871 -9.09 7.03 30.58
C VAL A 871 -9.08 6.28 29.26
N TRP A 872 -7.88 5.96 28.76
CA TRP A 872 -7.69 5.21 27.51
C TRP A 872 -8.26 5.88 26.25
N GLY A 873 -8.04 7.18 26.13
CA GLY A 873 -8.52 7.99 25.01
C GLY A 873 -10.02 8.32 25.11
N LYS A 874 -10.72 7.78 26.10
CA LYS A 874 -12.11 8.10 26.40
C LYS A 874 -12.19 9.19 27.46
N GLU A 875 -12.85 10.28 27.12
CA GLU A 875 -13.19 11.36 28.04
C GLU A 875 -14.13 10.78 29.12
N ASN A 876 -13.68 10.78 30.37
CA ASN A 876 -14.36 10.11 31.47
C ASN A 876 -14.39 11.04 32.69
N VAL A 877 -15.47 10.96 33.48
CA VAL A 877 -15.70 11.75 34.70
C VAL A 877 -16.32 13.13 34.41
N VAL A 878 -15.52 14.17 34.24
CA VAL A 878 -16.00 15.57 34.15
C VAL A 878 -15.11 16.39 33.22
N LYS A 879 -15.72 17.05 32.25
CA LYS A 879 -15.11 18.10 31.44
C LYS A 879 -15.48 19.46 32.02
N THR A 880 -14.47 20.30 32.30
CA THR A 880 -14.68 21.66 32.77
C THR A 880 -14.26 22.67 31.70
N SER A 881 -15.21 23.48 31.24
CA SER A 881 -14.97 24.56 30.28
C SER A 881 -14.95 25.91 30.98
N TYR A 882 -14.16 26.84 30.46
CA TYR A 882 -13.96 28.20 30.96
C TYR A 882 -14.21 29.19 29.83
N ILE A 883 -14.43 30.46 30.19
CA ILE A 883 -14.48 31.58 29.24
C ILE A 883 -13.09 32.24 29.22
N PRO A 884 -12.31 32.07 28.14
CA PRO A 884 -10.99 32.67 28.03
C PRO A 884 -11.04 34.20 28.11
N GLY A 885 -9.98 34.83 28.60
CA GLY A 885 -9.89 36.29 28.77
C GLY A 885 -10.51 36.83 30.07
N ILE A 886 -11.59 36.21 30.57
CA ILE A 886 -12.16 36.50 31.89
C ILE A 886 -11.84 35.42 32.95
N ASN A 887 -11.37 34.25 32.52
CA ASN A 887 -10.92 33.15 33.37
C ASN A 887 -11.98 32.67 34.39
N LYS A 888 -13.25 32.64 33.96
CA LYS A 888 -14.39 32.15 34.74
C LYS A 888 -14.81 30.77 34.25
N LYS A 889 -15.18 29.90 35.20
CA LYS A 889 -15.77 28.58 34.91
C LYS A 889 -17.10 28.80 34.19
N HIS A 890 -17.32 28.09 33.09
CA HIS A 890 -18.51 28.22 32.25
C HIS A 890 -19.42 27.00 32.34
N GLN A 891 -18.85 25.80 32.16
CA GLN A 891 -19.60 24.56 32.12
C GLN A 891 -18.85 23.43 32.84
N GLU A 892 -19.59 22.58 33.53
CA GLU A 892 -19.15 21.24 33.94
C GLU A 892 -20.05 20.22 33.27
N ILE A 893 -19.46 19.28 32.54
CA ILE A 893 -20.18 18.27 31.78
C ILE A 893 -19.77 16.91 32.33
N GLN A 894 -20.72 16.17 32.90
CA GLN A 894 -20.51 14.77 33.26
C GLN A 894 -20.51 13.88 32.02
N LEU A 895 -19.48 13.06 31.88
CA LEU A 895 -19.24 12.21 30.72
C LEU A 895 -19.00 10.76 31.15
N ILE A 896 -19.60 9.83 30.42
CA ILE A 896 -19.29 8.39 30.48
C ILE A 896 -18.94 7.96 29.06
N ALA A 897 -17.70 7.53 28.86
CA ALA A 897 -17.18 7.05 27.57
C ALA A 897 -17.47 8.00 26.39
N ASP A 898 -17.08 9.28 26.54
CA ASP A 898 -17.32 10.40 25.59
C ASP A 898 -18.78 10.90 25.48
N GLU A 899 -19.76 10.21 26.07
CA GLU A 899 -21.16 10.62 26.01
C GLU A 899 -21.58 11.41 27.25
N ARG A 900 -22.40 12.46 27.06
CA ARG A 900 -22.99 13.21 28.18
C ARG A 900 -23.92 12.30 28.96
N HIS A 901 -23.62 12.07 30.23
CA HIS A 901 -24.46 11.27 31.12
C HIS A 901 -24.43 11.85 32.52
N GLY A 902 -25.60 12.10 33.10
CA GLY A 902 -25.75 12.85 34.34
C GLY A 902 -25.86 14.35 34.08
N ASN A 903 -25.39 15.16 35.03
CA ASN A 903 -25.63 16.60 35.00
C ASN A 903 -24.58 17.35 34.17
N THR A 904 -25.06 18.28 33.34
CA THR A 904 -24.29 19.39 32.78
C THR A 904 -24.71 20.67 33.48
N THR A 905 -23.80 21.29 34.23
CA THR A 905 -24.05 22.55 34.94
C THR A 905 -23.45 23.71 34.17
N ILE A 906 -24.26 24.76 33.94
CA ILE A 906 -23.84 26.02 33.31
C ILE A 906 -23.77 27.10 34.38
N TYR A 907 -22.62 27.75 34.46
CA TYR A 907 -22.32 28.82 35.41
C TYR A 907 -22.41 30.19 34.75
N GLY A 908 -22.89 31.16 35.53
CA GLY A 908 -22.79 32.58 35.21
C GLY A 908 -21.37 33.11 35.38
N THR A 909 -21.14 34.33 34.90
CA THR A 909 -19.83 35.01 35.00
C THR A 909 -19.40 35.28 36.45
N ASN A 910 -20.36 35.29 37.39
CA ASN A 910 -20.15 35.41 38.83
C ASN A 910 -19.83 34.08 39.54
N GLY A 911 -19.90 32.95 38.82
CA GLY A 911 -19.67 31.61 39.34
C GLY A 911 -20.90 30.92 39.95
N GLU A 912 -22.06 31.58 39.97
CA GLU A 912 -23.32 30.95 40.40
C GLU A 912 -23.90 30.07 39.29
N THR A 913 -24.65 29.03 39.67
CA THR A 913 -25.34 28.15 38.72
C THR A 913 -26.49 28.89 38.03
N LEU A 914 -26.51 28.91 36.69
CA LEU A 914 -27.62 29.44 35.90
C LEU A 914 -28.53 28.33 35.37
N ALA A 915 -27.95 27.22 34.91
CA ALA A 915 -28.76 26.10 34.42
C ALA A 915 -28.13 24.76 34.74
N VAL A 916 -28.97 23.74 34.93
CA VAL A 916 -28.54 22.34 35.02
C VAL A 916 -29.34 21.55 34.00
N PHE A 917 -28.66 20.84 33.12
CA PHE A 917 -29.27 19.91 32.17
C PHE A 917 -28.90 18.49 32.59
N GLU A 918 -29.88 17.64 32.80
CA GLU A 918 -29.63 16.21 33.00
C GLU A 918 -29.68 15.51 31.66
N TYR A 919 -28.60 14.77 31.37
CA TYR A 919 -28.46 13.95 30.18
C TYR A 919 -28.50 12.48 30.53
N TYR A 920 -29.11 11.69 29.65
CA TYR A 920 -29.04 10.25 29.66
C TYR A 920 -28.45 9.80 28.32
N PHE A 921 -27.16 9.46 28.31
CA PHE A 921 -26.42 9.00 27.12
C PHE A 921 -26.62 9.91 25.90
N GLY A 922 -26.23 11.18 26.05
CA GLY A 922 -26.30 12.21 25.03
C GLY A 922 -27.67 12.90 24.87
N ALA A 923 -28.76 12.27 25.33
CA ALA A 923 -30.10 12.85 25.26
C ALA A 923 -30.42 13.71 26.49
N PRO A 924 -30.79 15.01 26.35
CA PRO A 924 -31.26 15.79 27.47
C PRO A 924 -32.64 15.29 27.91
N VAL A 925 -32.78 14.92 29.18
CA VAL A 925 -34.03 14.39 29.76
C VAL A 925 -34.73 15.41 30.64
N ASN A 926 -33.97 16.23 31.36
CA ASN A 926 -34.52 17.25 32.25
C ASN A 926 -33.64 18.51 32.25
N TYR A 927 -34.20 19.63 32.70
CA TYR A 927 -33.46 20.86 32.93
C TYR A 927 -34.00 21.66 34.13
N GLN A 928 -33.15 22.52 34.67
CA GLN A 928 -33.47 23.50 35.71
C GLN A 928 -32.86 24.84 35.32
N THR A 929 -33.57 25.94 35.60
CA THR A 929 -33.08 27.31 35.37
C THR A 929 -33.34 28.19 36.59
N VAL A 930 -32.62 29.30 36.69
CA VAL A 930 -32.86 30.31 37.72
C VAL A 930 -33.89 31.32 37.22
N ASP A 931 -34.96 31.50 38.00
CA ASP A 931 -36.02 32.46 37.71
C ASP A 931 -35.58 33.92 37.96
N LYS A 932 -36.45 34.89 37.64
CA LYS A 932 -36.15 36.32 37.83
C LYS A 932 -35.93 36.76 39.28
N ASN A 933 -36.28 35.91 40.25
CA ASN A 933 -36.10 36.15 41.68
C ASN A 933 -34.82 35.49 42.21
N GLY A 934 -34.02 34.85 41.36
CA GLY A 934 -32.78 34.18 41.76
C GLY A 934 -32.99 32.79 42.37
N THR A 935 -34.14 32.15 42.16
CA THR A 935 -34.44 30.80 42.67
C THR A 935 -34.29 29.76 41.56
N LEU A 936 -33.54 28.68 41.81
CA LEU A 936 -33.43 27.56 40.88
C LEU A 936 -34.76 26.79 40.84
N SER A 937 -35.28 26.57 39.64
CA SER A 937 -36.54 25.86 39.42
C SER A 937 -36.48 24.40 39.89
N GLU A 938 -37.66 23.80 40.09
CA GLU A 938 -37.78 22.35 40.10
C GLU A 938 -37.34 21.76 38.73
N LYS A 939 -37.10 20.46 38.74
CA LYS A 939 -36.64 19.70 37.56
C LYS A 939 -37.77 19.57 36.55
N LEU A 940 -37.60 20.19 35.38
CA LEU A 940 -38.57 20.19 34.28
C LEU A 940 -38.16 19.18 33.21
N PRO A 941 -39.11 18.45 32.59
CA PRO A 941 -38.82 17.54 31.49
C PRO A 941 -38.34 18.33 30.25
N PHE A 942 -37.27 17.85 29.63
CA PHE A 942 -36.77 18.42 28.38
C PHE A 942 -37.45 17.71 27.20
N THR A 943 -38.31 18.41 26.46
CA THR A 943 -39.09 17.85 25.34
C THR A 943 -38.77 18.57 24.01
N LYS A 944 -39.21 18.03 22.87
CA LYS A 944 -39.06 18.69 21.54
C LYS A 944 -39.69 20.09 21.48
N GLN A 945 -40.62 20.41 22.39
CA GLN A 945 -41.25 21.74 22.46
C GLN A 945 -40.33 22.79 23.10
N VAL A 946 -39.26 22.37 23.79
CA VAL A 946 -38.25 23.27 24.35
C VAL A 946 -37.39 23.81 23.20
N THR A 947 -37.73 24.99 22.71
CA THR A 947 -36.98 25.71 21.66
C THR A 947 -36.05 26.77 22.23
N LYS A 948 -36.22 27.12 23.50
CA LYS A 948 -35.45 28.17 24.17
C LYS A 948 -35.35 27.92 25.68
N VAL A 949 -34.18 28.14 26.25
CA VAL A 949 -33.93 28.14 27.69
C VAL A 949 -33.36 29.49 28.10
N GLU A 950 -33.96 30.12 29.10
CA GLU A 950 -33.51 31.39 29.68
C GLU A 950 -33.27 31.23 31.19
N SER A 951 -32.25 31.92 31.70
CA SER A 951 -31.96 31.98 33.13
C SER A 951 -31.46 33.35 33.56
N TYR A 952 -31.72 33.71 34.82
CA TYR A 952 -31.49 35.06 35.36
C TYR A 952 -30.54 35.03 36.57
N TYR A 953 -29.81 36.13 36.78
CA TYR A 953 -29.06 36.39 38.02
C TYR A 953 -30.02 36.84 39.14
N LYS A 954 -29.57 36.79 40.40
CA LYS A 954 -30.35 37.24 41.57
C LYS A 954 -30.82 38.69 41.49
N ASN A 955 -30.12 39.53 40.73
CA ASN A 955 -30.49 40.93 40.50
C ASN A 955 -31.58 41.11 39.42
N GLY A 956 -32.10 40.02 38.84
CA GLY A 956 -33.13 40.02 37.81
C GLY A 956 -32.60 40.18 36.37
N THR A 957 -31.30 40.41 36.18
CA THR A 957 -30.67 40.48 34.85
C THR A 957 -30.66 39.11 34.17
N LYS A 958 -30.97 39.05 32.88
CA LYS A 958 -30.89 37.80 32.10
C LYS A 958 -29.42 37.38 31.95
N GLY A 959 -29.05 36.26 32.55
CA GLY A 959 -27.69 35.73 32.54
C GLY A 959 -27.41 34.78 31.38
N LEU A 960 -28.38 33.96 30.98
CA LEU A 960 -28.20 32.93 29.96
C LEU A 960 -29.41 32.86 29.01
N GLU A 961 -29.13 32.66 27.73
CA GLU A 961 -30.11 32.37 26.69
C GLU A 961 -29.54 31.32 25.72
N ILE A 962 -30.24 30.19 25.55
CA ILE A 962 -29.83 29.11 24.65
C ILE A 962 -31.01 28.70 23.78
N ASN A 963 -30.83 28.69 22.47
CA ASN A 963 -31.82 28.21 21.51
C ASN A 963 -31.58 26.74 21.12
N PHE A 964 -32.68 26.00 20.96
CA PHE A 964 -32.70 24.58 20.66
C PHE A 964 -33.62 24.27 19.48
N LYS A 965 -33.27 23.20 18.76
CA LYS A 965 -34.14 22.53 17.80
C LYS A 965 -33.95 21.04 17.96
N ASP A 966 -35.04 20.31 18.19
CA ASP A 966 -35.05 18.85 18.29
C ASP A 966 -33.93 18.31 19.22
N PHE A 967 -33.86 18.85 20.44
CA PHE A 967 -32.87 18.51 21.48
C PHE A 967 -31.42 18.99 21.28
N SER A 968 -31.09 19.58 20.12
CA SER A 968 -29.75 20.10 19.81
C SER A 968 -29.68 21.61 19.89
N TYR A 969 -28.50 22.17 20.21
CA TYR A 969 -28.27 23.62 20.11
C TYR A 969 -28.48 24.09 18.67
N ASN A 970 -29.32 25.11 18.49
CA ASN A 970 -29.63 25.64 17.16
C ASN A 970 -30.13 27.08 17.27
N GLY A 971 -29.36 28.03 16.74
CA GLY A 971 -29.53 29.46 16.92
C GLY A 971 -28.52 30.04 17.92
N ASP A 972 -28.90 31.14 18.57
CA ASP A 972 -28.00 31.85 19.49
C ASP A 972 -27.79 31.11 20.83
N TYR A 973 -26.55 31.16 21.30
CA TYR A 973 -26.11 30.89 22.66
C TYR A 973 -25.51 32.18 23.21
N VAL A 974 -26.12 32.77 24.24
CA VAL A 974 -25.70 34.04 24.82
C VAL A 974 -25.55 33.91 26.32
N LEU A 975 -24.41 34.34 26.84
CA LEU A 975 -24.15 34.52 28.25
C LEU A 975 -23.83 36.00 28.50
N ASN A 976 -24.51 36.60 29.48
CA ASN A 976 -24.29 38.00 29.88
C ASN A 976 -23.60 38.10 31.23
N PHE A 977 -22.95 39.24 31.49
CA PHE A 977 -22.50 39.68 32.80
C PHE A 977 -23.71 40.11 33.67
N GLU A 978 -23.47 40.31 34.97
CA GLU A 978 -24.52 40.74 35.91
C GLU A 978 -25.14 42.10 35.58
N ASP A 979 -24.41 42.96 34.86
CA ASP A 979 -24.87 44.27 34.38
C ASP A 979 -25.67 44.20 33.08
N GLY A 980 -25.79 43.01 32.48
CA GLY A 980 -26.55 42.74 31.26
C GLY A 980 -25.74 42.88 29.97
N THR A 981 -24.48 43.28 30.04
CA THR A 981 -23.59 43.27 28.87
C THR A 981 -23.20 41.84 28.48
N THR A 982 -22.98 41.57 27.19
CA THR A 982 -22.71 40.21 26.72
C THR A 982 -21.28 39.78 27.03
N ALA A 983 -21.11 38.65 27.72
CA ALA A 983 -19.81 38.05 28.02
C ALA A 983 -19.37 37.07 26.93
N PHE A 984 -20.29 36.25 26.44
CA PHE A 984 -20.05 35.25 25.41
C PHE A 984 -21.26 35.14 24.48
N GLN A 985 -20.99 35.10 23.18
CA GLN A 985 -22.00 34.88 22.16
C GLN A 985 -21.46 33.88 21.13
N ALA A 986 -22.26 32.86 20.84
CA ALA A 986 -21.98 31.90 19.78
C ALA A 986 -23.26 31.57 19.01
N GLN A 987 -23.11 31.21 17.74
CA GLN A 987 -24.20 30.70 16.92
C GLN A 987 -24.02 29.21 16.67
N TYR A 988 -25.12 28.46 16.72
CA TYR A 988 -25.13 27.03 16.49
C TYR A 988 -26.07 26.68 15.34
N THR A 989 -25.66 25.71 14.52
CA THR A 989 -26.53 25.06 13.53
C THR A 989 -26.39 23.56 13.74
N THR A 990 -27.52 22.88 13.99
CA THR A 990 -27.58 21.42 14.20
C THR A 990 -26.55 20.89 15.21
N GLY A 991 -26.35 21.63 16.32
CA GLY A 991 -25.42 21.27 17.39
C GLY A 991 -23.97 21.73 17.18
N TRP A 992 -23.61 22.22 15.99
CA TRP A 992 -22.25 22.68 15.68
C TRP A 992 -22.14 24.20 15.73
N ILE A 993 -21.01 24.70 16.23
CA ILE A 993 -20.69 26.13 16.18
C ILE A 993 -20.61 26.59 14.72
N HIS A 994 -21.22 27.73 14.41
CA HIS A 994 -21.28 28.31 13.08
C HIS A 994 -21.25 29.84 13.15
N GLY A 995 -20.73 30.51 12.13
CA GLY A 995 -20.72 31.97 12.05
C GLY A 995 -19.69 32.61 12.97
N ILE A 996 -20.00 33.83 13.45
CA ILE A 996 -19.07 34.62 14.27
C ILE A 996 -19.36 34.41 15.74
N ASN A 997 -18.36 33.93 16.47
CA ASN A 997 -18.37 33.83 17.92
C ASN A 997 -17.58 34.97 18.55
N ARG A 998 -18.08 35.50 19.67
CA ARG A 998 -17.48 36.61 20.40
C ARG A 998 -17.37 36.31 21.89
N ILE A 999 -16.24 36.70 22.47
CA ILE A 999 -16.04 36.81 23.92
C ILE A 999 -15.69 38.27 24.19
N ASN A 1000 -16.29 38.85 25.23
CA ASN A 1000 -16.01 40.22 25.65
C ASN A 1000 -15.46 40.25 27.09
N TYR A 1001 -14.71 41.31 27.39
CA TYR A 1001 -14.35 41.68 28.75
C TYR A 1001 -15.55 42.29 29.49
N GLU A 1002 -15.45 42.39 30.83
CA GLU A 1002 -16.47 43.02 31.68
C GLU A 1002 -16.76 44.49 31.30
N ASN A 1003 -15.83 45.19 30.66
CA ASN A 1003 -16.04 46.56 30.18
C ASN A 1003 -16.81 46.64 28.84
N GLY A 1004 -17.32 45.50 28.33
CA GLY A 1004 -18.04 45.40 27.07
C GLY A 1004 -17.18 45.40 25.79
N LYS A 1005 -15.85 45.55 25.90
CA LYS A 1005 -14.94 45.43 24.74
C LYS A 1005 -14.69 43.97 24.40
N THR A 1006 -14.52 43.69 23.11
CA THR A 1006 -14.22 42.33 22.62
C THR A 1006 -12.85 41.87 23.10
N TYR A 1007 -12.79 40.64 23.63
CA TYR A 1007 -11.56 39.90 23.92
C TYR A 1007 -11.15 39.06 22.71
N MET A 1008 -12.10 38.33 22.13
CA MET A 1008 -11.87 37.44 21.00
C MET A 1008 -13.07 37.48 20.06
N GLN A 1009 -12.79 37.51 18.76
CA GLN A 1009 -13.75 37.26 17.70
C GLN A 1009 -13.20 36.15 16.79
N ALA A 1010 -13.96 35.08 16.60
CA ALA A 1010 -13.55 33.93 15.78
C ALA A 1010 -14.68 33.49 14.85
N SER A 1011 -14.35 33.18 13.61
CA SER A 1011 -15.27 32.68 12.61
C SER A 1011 -15.22 31.15 12.55
N TYR A 1012 -16.39 30.51 12.49
CA TYR A 1012 -16.56 29.07 12.49
C TYR A 1012 -17.49 28.59 11.38
N LYS A 1013 -17.23 27.39 10.88
CA LYS A 1013 -18.09 26.67 9.94
C LYS A 1013 -18.13 25.20 10.36
N ASN A 1014 -19.32 24.70 10.67
CA ASN A 1014 -19.55 23.29 11.04
C ASN A 1014 -18.66 22.81 12.19
N GLY A 1015 -18.48 23.64 13.21
CA GLY A 1015 -17.67 23.32 14.39
C GLY A 1015 -16.19 23.63 14.26
N LYS A 1016 -15.66 23.86 13.04
CA LYS A 1016 -14.25 24.18 12.80
C LYS A 1016 -14.04 25.69 12.62
N ARG A 1017 -12.89 26.22 13.05
CA ARG A 1017 -12.48 27.60 12.73
C ARG A 1017 -12.26 27.74 11.24
N GLU A 1018 -12.85 28.79 10.67
CA GLU A 1018 -12.84 29.07 9.23
C GLU A 1018 -12.82 30.58 9.02
N GLY A 1019 -11.74 31.11 8.45
CA GLY A 1019 -11.49 32.55 8.28
C GLY A 1019 -10.69 33.16 9.43
N THR A 1020 -10.90 34.44 9.69
CA THR A 1020 -10.07 35.20 10.65
C THR A 1020 -10.52 34.99 12.10
N THR A 1021 -9.54 34.77 12.96
CA THR A 1021 -9.66 34.89 14.42
C THR A 1021 -8.81 36.06 14.90
N THR A 1022 -9.39 36.92 15.75
CA THR A 1022 -8.71 38.11 16.27
C THR A 1022 -8.87 38.20 17.78
N TYR A 1023 -7.77 38.48 18.47
CA TYR A 1023 -7.71 38.73 19.90
C TYR A 1023 -7.38 40.20 20.16
N TYR A 1024 -7.91 40.75 21.26
CA TYR A 1024 -7.81 42.17 21.59
C TYR A 1024 -7.46 42.41 23.07
N GLU A 1025 -6.80 43.52 23.35
CA GLU A 1025 -6.61 44.07 24.70
C GLU A 1025 -7.91 44.69 25.24
N GLN A 1026 -7.98 44.93 26.55
CA GLN A 1026 -9.13 45.60 27.20
C GLN A 1026 -9.41 47.01 26.67
N ASN A 1027 -8.42 47.68 26.09
CA ASN A 1027 -8.55 49.00 25.46
C ASN A 1027 -9.04 48.93 24.00
N GLY A 1028 -9.16 47.73 23.41
CA GLY A 1028 -9.59 47.48 22.03
C GLY A 1028 -8.45 47.36 21.00
N ASN A 1029 -7.18 47.45 21.40
CA ASN A 1029 -6.04 47.20 20.52
C ASN A 1029 -5.96 45.72 20.13
N LYS A 1030 -5.49 45.42 18.92
CA LYS A 1030 -5.25 44.03 18.49
C LYS A 1030 -4.05 43.45 19.23
N LEU A 1031 -4.15 42.16 19.58
CA LEU A 1031 -3.06 41.32 20.11
C LEU A 1031 -2.62 40.30 19.07
N ILE A 1032 -3.58 39.59 18.47
CA ILE A 1032 -3.34 38.53 17.50
C ILE A 1032 -4.39 38.64 16.40
N GLU A 1033 -3.98 38.43 15.15
CA GLU A 1033 -4.87 38.21 14.01
C GLU A 1033 -4.35 37.00 13.24
N SER A 1034 -5.15 35.95 13.11
CA SER A 1034 -4.74 34.67 12.55
C SER A 1034 -5.79 34.13 11.60
N GLU A 1035 -5.37 33.57 10.47
CA GLU A 1035 -6.22 32.96 9.47
C GLU A 1035 -6.28 31.43 9.64
N PHE A 1036 -7.49 30.90 9.63
CA PHE A 1036 -7.76 29.47 9.75
C PHE A 1036 -8.52 28.95 8.53
N SER A 1037 -8.23 27.72 8.16
CA SER A 1037 -9.10 26.92 7.30
C SER A 1037 -9.16 25.51 7.85
N GLU A 1038 -10.37 25.00 8.06
CA GLU A 1038 -10.59 23.64 8.58
C GLU A 1038 -9.92 23.37 9.95
N ASP A 1039 -9.94 24.36 10.86
CA ASP A 1039 -9.23 24.38 12.16
C ASP A 1039 -7.70 24.47 12.13
N GLU A 1040 -7.06 24.33 10.97
CA GLU A 1040 -5.63 24.51 10.74
C GLU A 1040 -5.31 26.00 10.51
N ILE A 1041 -4.18 26.48 11.03
CA ILE A 1041 -3.66 27.80 10.67
C ILE A 1041 -3.26 27.75 9.19
N HIS A 1042 -3.91 28.57 8.37
CA HIS A 1042 -3.68 28.62 6.92
C HIS A 1042 -3.77 30.07 6.46
N GLY A 1043 -2.62 30.65 6.09
CA GLY A 1043 -2.47 32.07 5.82
C GLY A 1043 -1.60 32.78 6.85
N THR A 1044 -1.93 34.03 7.18
CA THR A 1044 -1.12 34.86 8.08
C THR A 1044 -1.47 34.70 9.55
N TYR A 1045 -0.46 34.74 10.41
CA TYR A 1045 -0.56 34.83 11.86
C TYR A 1045 0.25 36.04 12.34
N LYS A 1046 -0.44 37.10 12.73
CA LYS A 1046 0.16 38.39 13.09
C LYS A 1046 0.06 38.59 14.59
N ILE A 1047 1.19 38.91 15.21
CA ILE A 1047 1.26 39.33 16.61
C ILE A 1047 1.44 40.85 16.64
N TYR A 1048 0.65 41.52 17.47
CA TYR A 1048 0.65 42.98 17.60
C TYR A 1048 1.21 43.42 18.95
N GLU A 1049 1.88 44.57 18.94
CA GLU A 1049 2.31 45.29 20.15
C GLU A 1049 2.01 46.78 19.93
N ASN A 1050 1.17 47.38 20.79
CA ASN A 1050 0.68 48.76 20.64
C ASN A 1050 0.04 49.04 19.26
N ASN A 1051 -0.83 48.15 18.76
CA ASN A 1051 -1.47 48.20 17.43
C ASN A 1051 -0.52 48.19 16.22
N LYS A 1052 0.78 47.95 16.41
CA LYS A 1052 1.72 47.70 15.31
C LYS A 1052 2.05 46.22 15.23
N ILE A 1053 2.22 45.71 14.01
CA ILE A 1053 2.63 44.32 13.80
C ILE A 1053 4.06 44.16 14.32
N LYS A 1054 4.24 43.25 15.27
CA LYS A 1054 5.53 42.87 15.86
C LYS A 1054 6.15 41.71 15.09
N ASN A 1055 5.35 40.68 14.80
CA ASN A 1055 5.77 39.48 14.05
C ASN A 1055 4.65 39.07 13.08
N THR A 1056 5.04 38.52 11.92
CA THR A 1056 4.11 37.90 10.96
C THR A 1056 4.63 36.53 10.58
N TYR A 1057 3.90 35.50 10.97
CA TYR A 1057 4.15 34.14 10.52
C TYR A 1057 3.21 33.81 9.35
N THR A 1058 3.63 32.96 8.44
CA THR A 1058 2.77 32.43 7.38
C THR A 1058 2.74 30.92 7.45
N PHE A 1059 1.54 30.35 7.43
CA PHE A 1059 1.29 28.93 7.52
C PHE A 1059 0.55 28.41 6.28
N ASP A 1060 0.79 27.14 5.99
CA ASP A 1060 0.05 26.36 5.00
C ASP A 1060 -0.28 25.01 5.64
N SER A 1061 -1.50 24.87 6.18
CA SER A 1061 -1.95 23.66 6.90
C SER A 1061 -1.17 23.37 8.18
N ASP A 1062 -1.08 24.35 9.09
CA ASP A 1062 -0.25 24.31 10.31
C ASP A 1062 1.28 24.16 10.07
N ILE A 1063 1.72 24.14 8.80
CA ILE A 1063 3.12 24.10 8.43
C ILE A 1063 3.62 25.53 8.27
N LEU A 1064 4.58 25.91 9.12
CA LEU A 1064 5.18 27.23 9.10
C LEU A 1064 6.15 27.38 7.91
N VAL A 1065 5.80 28.26 6.98
CA VAL A 1065 6.54 28.48 5.72
C VAL A 1065 7.39 29.74 5.72
N SER A 1066 7.01 30.79 6.44
CA SER A 1066 7.83 32.01 6.62
C SER A 1066 7.57 32.71 7.96
N MET A 1067 8.54 33.52 8.40
CA MET A 1067 8.58 34.28 9.66
C MET A 1067 8.97 35.74 9.45
#